data_AF-A0A2P6N4C5-F1
#
_entry.id   AF-A0A2P6N4C5-F1
#
_cell.length_a   1.000
_cell.length_b   1.000
_cell.length_c   1.000
_cell.angle_alpha   90.00
_cell.angle_beta   90.00
_cell.angle_gamma   90.00
#
_symmetry.space_group_name_H-M   'P 1'
#
loop_
_entity.id
_entity.type
_entity.pdbx_description
1 polymer ?
#
loop_
_entity_poly.entity_id
_entity_poly.type
_entity_poly.pdbx_seq_one_letter_code
_entity_poly.pdbx_strand_id
1 'polypeptide(L)'
;MQKRRRSRSFLFFASDTDWLRRSMTSAAVPLKNAFDKHFPLYRVNILISAEHPLTELHLSHHLMVTGNINVAKPTEMSEEAAWVSVQKKTFTKWMNSHLKKVGAHIDDCQTEFETGVKLMQLIKSLYGLDIPKHNPAPKMKPQKLDNISLAFDMVDKAQIKTNFLKPFHLTDHDLKMILGMIWAIILDYQIKGISVEELSAKEALLLWCQRKTKGYENVKVDNFSNSWRDGLALCALIHKHRPDLLDFNSLDKSDHKKNLQLAFDVAEQHLGISPLLDVEDLDVDRPDERSVMTYISEFYHKFTSQDHKENAARRVQKFARFHENIEALEAQYNSNTTALLGDVHQHTNELNDNNFPESYDETKALLAKHKAYRRNVKPQLNERKLENETAYSGIQSKLRTNKRKPWTPEQETAPETVDAAFQALAEAERHRGKALRDHLSQQKDALHKSYAERAQNTAQWLQGIKISVNDQSGEPQEQLANLTEKSAELETAEPLKETEVVYKQLELSGLEDDNPYTETSYDELATERDQLQTAVDKKKQFLESQIAAANNKQGLTPEQINELKEAFKHFDKSGDNHLDKLEFRSCLQTLGQTYPDDAFNHLYGTVAGGGDKIGFDHFLAHMASVMEDTDDAAQIKQSFRILSNEQPLIRKSDLFVTPMEETDVNFLAERMPGEADQFDFATYTDDKFA
;
A
#
# COMPACT_ATOMS: atom_id res chain seq x y z
N MET A 1 6.44 -66.24 9.46
CA MET A 1 7.75 -66.35 10.13
C MET A 1 8.48 -65.00 10.03
N GLN A 2 8.88 -64.46 11.18
CA GLN A 2 9.94 -63.44 11.50
C GLN A 2 10.48 -62.54 10.35
N LYS A 3 10.70 -61.21 10.46
CA LYS A 3 11.13 -60.38 11.60
C LYS A 3 11.04 -58.88 11.23
N ARG A 4 10.50 -58.08 12.17
CA ARG A 4 10.92 -56.72 12.64
C ARG A 4 11.14 -55.51 11.69
N ARG A 5 10.32 -54.48 12.01
CA ARG A 5 10.61 -53.08 12.42
C ARG A 5 10.75 -51.95 11.36
N ARG A 6 9.81 -50.98 11.51
CA ARG A 6 9.93 -49.48 11.57
C ARG A 6 10.55 -48.79 10.34
N SER A 7 10.07 -47.68 9.77
CA SER A 7 9.36 -46.53 10.33
C SER A 7 8.92 -45.58 9.18
N ARG A 8 7.75 -44.93 9.38
CA ARG A 8 7.40 -43.51 9.15
C ARG A 8 7.27 -42.87 7.73
N SER A 9 6.11 -42.19 7.60
CA SER A 9 5.76 -40.95 6.87
C SER A 9 5.31 -41.10 5.40
N PHE A 10 4.02 -41.00 5.01
CA PHE A 10 3.08 -39.83 4.97
C PHE A 10 3.72 -38.60 4.30
N LEU A 11 3.36 -38.19 3.07
CA LEU A 11 2.17 -37.43 2.60
C LEU A 11 2.22 -37.37 1.03
N PHE A 12 1.26 -37.80 0.19
CA PHE A 12 0.00 -37.18 -0.30
C PHE A 12 -0.16 -35.66 -0.06
N PHE A 13 -0.50 -34.75 -1.00
CA PHE A 13 -1.30 -34.80 -2.24
C PHE A 13 -0.87 -33.68 -3.25
N ALA A 14 -1.31 -33.87 -4.50
CA ALA A 14 -1.31 -33.03 -5.72
C ALA A 14 -1.63 -31.51 -5.54
N SER A 15 -1.43 -30.59 -6.50
CA SER A 15 -1.68 -30.68 -7.95
C SER A 15 -1.08 -29.50 -8.75
N ASP A 16 -0.61 -29.84 -9.96
CA ASP A 16 -0.67 -29.13 -11.25
C ASP A 16 -0.15 -27.68 -11.40
N THR A 17 0.87 -27.55 -12.25
CA THR A 17 0.72 -26.91 -13.57
C THR A 17 1.93 -27.23 -14.45
N ASP A 18 1.64 -27.94 -15.54
CA ASP A 18 2.55 -28.31 -16.62
C ASP A 18 2.11 -27.58 -17.91
N TRP A 19 2.97 -27.59 -18.94
CA TRP A 19 2.76 -27.11 -20.35
C TRP A 19 3.31 -25.69 -20.65
N LEU A 20 4.32 -25.44 -21.49
CA LEU A 20 5.10 -26.22 -22.45
C LEU A 20 6.49 -25.58 -22.65
N ARG A 21 7.56 -26.36 -22.50
CA ARG A 21 8.88 -26.06 -23.07
C ARG A 21 9.59 -27.36 -23.43
N ARG A 22 9.56 -27.72 -24.72
CA ARG A 22 10.39 -28.70 -25.46
C ARG A 22 9.68 -28.91 -26.81
N SER A 23 10.27 -28.85 -27.99
CA SER A 23 11.56 -29.37 -28.46
C SER A 23 11.86 -28.76 -29.84
N MET A 24 13.14 -28.64 -30.24
CA MET A 24 13.83 -29.59 -31.13
C MET A 24 15.03 -28.95 -31.88
N THR A 25 16.10 -29.72 -31.89
CA THR A 25 17.40 -29.56 -32.53
C THR A 25 17.39 -29.93 -34.03
N SER A 26 18.20 -29.20 -34.81
CA SER A 26 19.09 -29.63 -35.92
C SER A 26 18.52 -30.39 -37.13
N ALA A 27 18.64 -29.80 -38.34
CA ALA A 27 19.46 -30.30 -39.46
C ALA A 27 19.24 -29.49 -40.76
N ALA A 28 20.21 -29.60 -41.68
CA ALA A 28 20.55 -28.73 -42.81
C ALA A 28 19.90 -29.09 -44.18
N VAL A 29 19.47 -28.05 -44.93
CA VAL A 29 19.64 -27.74 -46.39
C VAL A 29 19.08 -28.77 -47.45
N PRO A 30 18.78 -28.39 -48.72
CA PRO A 30 17.63 -27.64 -49.27
C PRO A 30 16.90 -28.41 -50.41
N LEU A 31 15.73 -27.98 -50.92
CA LEU A 31 15.31 -28.31 -52.30
C LEU A 31 14.18 -27.42 -52.84
N LYS A 32 14.30 -27.17 -54.14
CA LYS A 32 13.42 -26.46 -55.08
C LYS A 32 12.01 -27.06 -55.17
N ASN A 33 11.10 -26.17 -55.61
CA ASN A 33 9.87 -26.42 -56.39
C ASN A 33 8.77 -27.26 -55.74
N ALA A 34 7.66 -26.58 -55.41
CA ALA A 34 6.29 -26.87 -55.86
C ALA A 34 5.32 -26.15 -54.91
N PHE A 35 4.43 -25.31 -55.42
CA PHE A 35 3.01 -25.63 -55.44
C PHE A 35 2.22 -24.54 -56.16
N ASP A 36 1.44 -25.04 -57.10
CA ASP A 36 0.48 -24.37 -57.93
C ASP A 36 -0.91 -24.52 -57.30
N LYS A 37 -1.83 -23.61 -57.68
CA LYS A 37 -3.30 -23.64 -57.54
C LYS A 37 -3.95 -23.26 -56.20
N HIS A 38 -4.68 -22.13 -56.17
CA HIS A 38 -6.10 -22.10 -56.61
C HIS A 38 -6.72 -20.67 -56.54
N PHE A 39 -7.70 -20.43 -57.43
CA PHE A 39 -8.73 -19.35 -57.50
C PHE A 39 -8.50 -18.16 -58.47
N PRO A 40 -9.57 -17.67 -59.15
CA PRO A 40 -9.79 -17.98 -60.56
C PRO A 40 -9.85 -16.77 -61.51
N LEU A 41 -9.80 -17.13 -62.80
CA LEU A 41 -9.86 -16.33 -64.02
C LEU A 41 -11.13 -15.48 -64.16
N TYR A 42 -10.95 -14.23 -64.59
CA TYR A 42 -11.78 -13.63 -65.64
C TYR A 42 -10.89 -13.38 -66.86
N ARG A 43 -11.15 -14.15 -67.92
CA ARG A 43 -10.57 -14.01 -69.26
C ARG A 43 -11.32 -12.94 -70.04
N VAL A 44 -10.59 -12.11 -70.78
CA VAL A 44 -11.00 -11.68 -72.13
C VAL A 44 -9.82 -11.93 -73.07
N ASN A 45 -10.11 -12.70 -74.12
CA ASN A 45 -9.22 -13.20 -75.16
C ASN A 45 -8.68 -12.08 -76.06
N ILE A 46 -7.41 -12.18 -76.49
CA ILE A 46 -7.03 -11.94 -77.89
C ILE A 46 -6.04 -13.03 -78.32
N LEU A 47 -6.36 -13.68 -79.44
CA LEU A 47 -5.65 -14.78 -80.09
C LEU A 47 -4.27 -14.39 -80.61
N ILE A 48 -3.31 -15.30 -80.46
CA ILE A 48 -2.11 -15.38 -81.29
C ILE A 48 -2.40 -16.37 -82.42
N SER A 49 -2.25 -15.92 -83.67
CA SER A 49 -2.04 -16.78 -84.82
C SER A 49 -0.65 -16.43 -85.36
N ALA A 50 0.18 -17.47 -85.53
CA ALA A 50 1.52 -17.39 -86.09
C ALA A 50 1.46 -17.38 -87.62
N GLU A 51 2.41 -16.73 -88.29
CA GLU A 51 3.14 -17.26 -89.46
C GLU A 51 4.10 -16.21 -90.10
N HIS A 52 5.38 -16.62 -90.22
CA HIS A 52 6.33 -16.33 -91.32
C HIS A 52 6.90 -14.91 -91.58
N PRO A 53 8.01 -14.75 -92.35
CA PRO A 53 9.39 -14.98 -91.89
C PRO A 53 10.34 -13.79 -92.21
N LEU A 54 11.57 -13.93 -91.73
CA LEU A 54 12.76 -13.13 -92.06
C LEU A 54 12.90 -12.85 -93.57
N THR A 55 13.14 -11.60 -93.94
CA THR A 55 13.79 -11.22 -95.20
C THR A 55 15.06 -10.43 -94.91
N GLU A 56 16.13 -10.89 -95.55
CA GLU A 56 17.46 -10.29 -95.66
C GLU A 56 17.37 -8.86 -96.20
N LEU A 57 18.31 -7.99 -95.79
CA LEU A 57 18.99 -7.16 -96.78
C LEU A 57 20.46 -6.95 -96.40
N HIS A 58 21.30 -7.22 -97.40
CA HIS A 58 22.75 -7.30 -97.41
C HIS A 58 23.48 -5.97 -97.16
N LEU A 59 24.68 -6.11 -96.57
CA LEU A 59 25.95 -5.41 -96.83
C LEU A 59 25.97 -4.23 -97.81
N SER A 60 26.66 -3.15 -97.43
CA SER A 60 27.98 -2.85 -98.02
C SER A 60 28.69 -1.69 -97.32
N HIS A 61 29.97 -1.91 -97.07
CA HIS A 61 30.96 -0.95 -96.62
C HIS A 61 31.59 -0.30 -97.88
N HIS A 62 31.82 1.01 -97.81
CA HIS A 62 32.84 1.77 -98.55
C HIS A 62 32.61 2.16 -100.03
N LEU A 63 32.34 3.45 -100.25
CA LEU A 63 32.90 4.19 -101.39
C LEU A 63 33.00 5.70 -101.07
N MET A 64 34.12 6.26 -101.51
CA MET A 64 34.62 7.61 -101.30
C MET A 64 33.75 8.73 -101.89
N VAL A 65 33.92 9.92 -101.29
CA VAL A 65 34.03 11.25 -101.93
C VAL A 65 33.24 11.46 -103.23
N THR A 66 32.14 12.21 -103.14
CA THR A 66 31.86 13.37 -104.02
C THR A 66 30.85 14.27 -103.31
N GLY A 67 31.08 15.58 -103.39
CA GLY A 67 30.30 16.58 -102.67
C GLY A 67 28.84 16.65 -103.14
N ASN A 68 27.95 16.83 -102.18
CA ASN A 68 26.70 17.55 -102.36
C ASN A 68 26.35 18.22 -101.03
N ILE A 69 26.41 19.54 -101.03
CA ILE A 69 25.99 20.40 -99.94
C ILE A 69 24.47 20.28 -99.87
N ASN A 70 23.97 19.55 -98.87
CA ASN A 70 22.55 19.53 -98.55
C ASN A 70 22.29 20.73 -97.63
N VAL A 71 21.76 21.81 -98.20
CA VAL A 71 21.37 23.01 -97.46
C VAL A 71 20.11 22.67 -96.65
N ALA A 72 20.21 22.68 -95.33
CA ALA A 72 19.08 22.49 -94.43
C ALA A 72 17.99 23.56 -94.64
N LYS A 73 16.71 23.20 -94.46
CA LYS A 73 15.59 24.14 -94.58
C LYS A 73 15.67 25.22 -93.48
N PRO A 74 15.29 26.48 -93.75
CA PRO A 74 15.46 27.61 -92.81
C PRO A 74 14.76 27.45 -91.45
N THR A 75 13.68 26.68 -91.37
CA THR A 75 12.91 26.45 -90.13
C THR A 75 13.58 25.48 -89.16
N GLU A 76 14.23 24.41 -89.65
CA GLU A 76 14.94 23.43 -88.80
C GLU A 76 16.22 24.01 -88.19
N MET A 77 16.94 24.87 -88.93
CA MET A 77 18.12 25.57 -88.41
C MET A 77 17.77 26.57 -87.28
N SER A 78 16.56 27.15 -87.30
CA SER A 78 16.13 28.13 -86.30
C SER A 78 15.79 27.47 -84.95
N GLU A 79 15.19 26.28 -84.98
CA GLU A 79 14.86 25.52 -83.77
C GLU A 79 16.10 24.87 -83.14
N GLU A 80 17.02 24.33 -83.97
CA GLU A 80 18.26 23.74 -83.47
C GLU A 80 19.17 24.79 -82.81
N ALA A 81 19.20 26.01 -83.35
CA ALA A 81 19.94 27.12 -82.74
C ALA A 81 19.34 27.58 -81.39
N ALA A 82 18.00 27.50 -81.23
CA ALA A 82 17.31 27.98 -80.04
C ALA A 82 17.60 27.12 -78.78
N TRP A 83 17.47 25.79 -78.86
CA TRP A 83 17.73 24.93 -77.69
C TRP A 83 19.21 24.90 -77.30
N VAL A 84 20.12 24.99 -78.29
CA VAL A 84 21.58 25.09 -78.03
C VAL A 84 21.90 26.36 -77.24
N SER A 85 21.25 27.49 -77.57
CA SER A 85 21.40 28.75 -76.85
C SER A 85 20.95 28.66 -75.39
N VAL A 86 19.78 28.06 -75.14
CA VAL A 86 19.25 27.82 -73.78
C VAL A 86 20.20 26.94 -72.97
N GLN A 87 20.68 25.85 -73.55
CA GLN A 87 21.61 24.93 -72.88
C GLN A 87 22.94 25.60 -72.56
N LYS A 88 23.51 26.36 -73.50
CA LYS A 88 24.73 27.16 -73.31
C LYS A 88 24.59 28.12 -72.13
N LYS A 89 23.48 28.86 -72.07
CA LYS A 89 23.17 29.81 -70.99
C LYS A 89 23.01 29.11 -69.65
N THR A 90 22.19 28.05 -69.58
CA THR A 90 21.90 27.29 -68.35
C THR A 90 23.18 26.70 -67.77
N PHE A 91 23.99 26.03 -68.61
CA PHE A 91 25.26 25.43 -68.18
C PHE A 91 26.28 26.49 -67.76
N THR A 92 26.32 27.64 -68.43
CA THR A 92 27.19 28.76 -68.01
C THR A 92 26.80 29.29 -66.64
N LYS A 93 25.50 29.55 -66.40
CA LYS A 93 24.99 29.96 -65.08
C LYS A 93 25.31 28.92 -64.00
N TRP A 94 25.13 27.63 -64.30
CA TRP A 94 25.44 26.54 -63.36
C TRP A 94 26.93 26.47 -63.01
N MET A 95 27.82 26.55 -64.00
CA MET A 95 29.26 26.56 -63.73
C MET A 95 29.63 27.76 -62.87
N ASN A 96 29.07 28.94 -63.16
CA ASN A 96 29.30 30.16 -62.39
C ASN A 96 28.80 30.07 -60.95
N SER A 97 27.70 29.36 -60.67
CA SER A 97 27.25 29.14 -59.29
C SER A 97 28.25 28.33 -58.44
N HIS A 98 29.09 27.51 -59.08
CA HIS A 98 30.17 26.79 -58.39
C HIS A 98 31.50 27.56 -58.42
N LEU A 99 31.86 28.17 -59.54
CA LEU A 99 33.12 28.92 -59.71
C LEU A 99 33.22 30.19 -58.84
N LYS A 100 32.08 30.78 -58.45
CA LYS A 100 32.04 31.90 -57.49
C LYS A 100 32.78 31.57 -56.18
N LYS A 101 32.77 30.30 -55.76
CA LYS A 101 33.46 29.81 -54.54
C LYS A 101 34.98 29.92 -54.62
N VAL A 102 35.55 29.87 -55.83
CA VAL A 102 36.99 29.95 -56.11
C VAL A 102 37.38 31.28 -56.78
N GLY A 103 36.48 32.26 -56.80
CA GLY A 103 36.73 33.59 -57.38
C GLY A 103 36.89 33.58 -58.91
N ALA A 104 36.35 32.56 -59.60
CA ALA A 104 36.40 32.46 -61.05
C ALA A 104 35.01 32.70 -61.68
N HIS A 105 35.00 33.07 -62.95
CA HIS A 105 33.79 33.33 -63.74
C HIS A 105 34.00 32.92 -65.21
N ILE A 106 32.94 32.52 -65.89
CA ILE A 106 32.89 32.20 -67.32
C ILE A 106 31.80 33.06 -67.95
N ASP A 107 32.18 33.92 -68.89
CA ASP A 107 31.24 34.73 -69.67
C ASP A 107 30.62 33.92 -70.82
N ASP A 108 31.47 33.23 -71.60
CA ASP A 108 31.06 32.36 -72.69
C ASP A 108 31.77 30.99 -72.59
N CYS A 109 31.00 29.95 -72.28
CA CYS A 109 31.54 28.60 -72.16
C CYS A 109 32.11 28.02 -73.47
N GLN A 110 31.77 28.58 -74.64
CA GLN A 110 32.28 28.13 -75.93
C GLN A 110 33.76 28.52 -76.13
N THR A 111 34.17 29.69 -75.63
CA THR A 111 35.51 30.24 -75.85
C THR A 111 36.42 30.11 -74.64
N GLU A 112 35.87 30.16 -73.43
CA GLU A 112 36.65 30.24 -72.19
C GLU A 112 37.39 28.94 -71.81
N PHE A 113 37.10 27.82 -72.46
CA PHE A 113 37.81 26.55 -72.24
C PHE A 113 39.04 26.33 -73.12
N GLU A 114 39.33 27.24 -74.06
CA GLU A 114 40.42 27.10 -75.03
C GLU A 114 41.82 27.00 -74.38
N THR A 115 41.98 27.52 -73.17
CA THR A 115 43.25 27.52 -72.44
C THR A 115 43.39 26.36 -71.44
N GLY A 116 42.33 25.57 -71.23
CA GLY A 116 42.25 24.52 -70.20
C GLY A 116 42.17 25.02 -68.75
N VAL A 117 42.54 26.27 -68.45
CA VAL A 117 42.64 26.81 -67.08
C VAL A 117 41.27 26.85 -66.38
N LYS A 118 40.24 27.36 -67.06
CA LYS A 118 38.88 27.44 -66.50
C LYS A 118 38.28 26.06 -66.22
N LEU A 119 38.60 25.06 -67.06
CA LEU A 119 38.17 23.68 -66.85
C LEU A 119 38.81 23.09 -65.59
N MET A 120 40.13 23.29 -65.40
CA MET A 120 40.82 22.87 -64.17
C MET A 120 40.23 23.54 -62.92
N GLN A 121 39.93 24.84 -62.99
CA GLN A 121 39.28 25.58 -61.90
C GLN A 121 37.89 25.04 -61.57
N LEU A 122 37.10 24.69 -62.58
CA LEU A 122 35.78 24.08 -62.39
C LEU A 122 35.88 22.71 -61.70
N ILE A 123 36.74 21.82 -62.21
CA ILE A 123 36.92 20.49 -61.62
C ILE A 123 37.44 20.57 -60.18
N LYS A 124 38.38 21.49 -59.89
CA LYS A 124 38.81 21.79 -58.51
C LYS A 124 37.64 22.22 -57.63
N SER A 125 36.80 23.15 -58.11
CA SER A 125 35.68 23.66 -57.33
C SER A 125 34.60 22.61 -57.03
N LEU A 126 34.43 21.63 -57.93
CA LEU A 126 33.42 20.58 -57.79
C LEU A 126 33.94 19.41 -56.94
N TYR A 127 35.10 18.86 -57.30
CA TYR A 127 35.62 17.61 -56.75
C TYR A 127 36.75 17.79 -55.74
N GLY A 128 37.20 19.02 -55.49
CA GLY A 128 38.28 19.31 -54.54
C GLY A 128 39.67 18.85 -55.00
N LEU A 129 39.85 18.54 -56.29
CA LEU A 129 41.13 18.12 -56.84
C LEU A 129 42.13 19.29 -56.93
N ASP A 130 43.38 19.04 -56.54
CA ASP A 130 44.44 20.02 -56.69
C ASP A 130 44.80 20.24 -58.16
N ILE A 131 44.91 21.52 -58.54
CA ILE A 131 45.30 21.91 -59.90
C ILE A 131 46.81 21.65 -60.04
N PRO A 132 47.25 20.83 -61.01
CA PRO A 132 48.66 20.57 -61.24
C PRO A 132 49.40 21.85 -61.67
N LYS A 133 50.75 21.82 -61.60
CA LYS A 133 51.57 22.91 -62.10
C LYS A 133 51.29 23.11 -63.60
N HIS A 134 50.75 24.28 -63.94
CA HIS A 134 50.28 24.63 -65.28
C HIS A 134 50.75 26.04 -65.66
N ASN A 135 50.56 26.43 -66.92
CA ASN A 135 50.79 27.80 -67.35
C ASN A 135 49.53 28.65 -67.06
N PRO A 136 49.58 29.66 -66.18
CA PRO A 136 48.39 30.44 -65.83
C PRO A 136 47.90 31.36 -66.97
N ALA A 137 48.75 31.68 -67.95
CA ALA A 137 48.40 32.55 -69.07
C ALA A 137 49.02 32.03 -70.39
N PRO A 138 48.53 30.89 -70.91
CA PRO A 138 49.08 30.27 -72.12
C PRO A 138 48.72 31.11 -73.37
N LYS A 139 49.74 31.55 -74.11
CA LYS A 139 49.54 32.34 -75.36
C LYS A 139 49.68 31.48 -76.60
N MET A 140 50.65 30.55 -76.61
CA MET A 140 50.93 29.71 -77.77
C MET A 140 50.08 28.43 -77.76
N LYS A 141 49.70 27.94 -78.95
CA LYS A 141 48.89 26.71 -79.11
C LYS A 141 49.46 25.49 -78.34
N PRO A 142 50.78 25.22 -78.35
CA PRO A 142 51.35 24.13 -77.54
C PRO A 142 51.08 24.28 -76.03
N GLN A 143 51.25 25.49 -75.49
CA GLN A 143 51.00 25.76 -74.06
C GLN A 143 49.52 25.57 -73.68
N LYS A 144 48.60 25.91 -74.59
CA LYS A 144 47.16 25.67 -74.40
C LYS A 144 46.85 24.16 -74.41
N LEU A 145 47.46 23.41 -75.33
CA LEU A 145 47.29 21.95 -75.41
C LEU A 145 47.85 21.22 -74.19
N ASP A 146 48.99 21.66 -73.65
CA ASP A 146 49.56 21.11 -72.41
C ASP A 146 48.58 21.29 -71.23
N ASN A 147 48.05 22.50 -71.07
CA ASN A 147 47.04 22.78 -70.04
C ASN A 147 45.73 22.01 -70.24
N ILE A 148 45.25 21.86 -71.49
CA ILE A 148 44.04 21.07 -71.78
C ILE A 148 44.26 19.60 -71.43
N SER A 149 45.46 19.06 -71.70
CA SER A 149 45.81 17.68 -71.36
C SER A 149 45.77 17.48 -69.84
N LEU A 150 46.34 18.42 -69.08
CA LEU A 150 46.23 18.43 -67.61
C LEU A 150 44.79 18.53 -67.12
N ALA A 151 43.96 19.32 -67.79
CA ALA A 151 42.53 19.44 -67.46
C ALA A 151 41.79 18.12 -67.70
N PHE A 152 42.10 17.40 -68.79
CA PHE A 152 41.51 16.09 -69.09
C PHE A 152 41.96 15.03 -68.08
N ASP A 153 43.23 15.05 -67.66
CA ASP A 153 43.72 14.18 -66.59
C ASP A 153 42.95 14.41 -65.28
N MET A 154 42.57 15.65 -64.97
CA MET A 154 41.73 15.96 -63.80
C MET A 154 40.30 15.42 -63.96
N VAL A 155 39.72 15.53 -65.17
CA VAL A 155 38.39 14.97 -65.49
C VAL A 155 38.40 13.45 -65.37
N ASP A 156 39.45 12.78 -65.83
CA ASP A 156 39.63 11.33 -65.73
C ASP A 156 39.84 10.87 -64.28
N LYS A 157 40.61 11.64 -63.48
CA LYS A 157 40.74 11.40 -62.03
C LYS A 157 39.40 11.54 -61.30
N ALA A 158 38.53 12.45 -61.75
CA ALA A 158 37.16 12.58 -61.25
C ALA A 158 36.23 11.47 -61.79
N GLN A 159 36.72 10.55 -62.64
CA GLN A 159 35.99 9.42 -63.22
C GLN A 159 34.78 9.84 -64.08
N ILE A 160 34.85 11.02 -64.69
CA ILE A 160 33.80 11.55 -65.55
C ILE A 160 33.97 10.98 -66.95
N LYS A 161 32.91 10.38 -67.49
CA LYS A 161 32.95 9.72 -68.81
C LYS A 161 32.98 10.75 -69.95
N THR A 162 34.18 11.11 -70.41
CA THR A 162 34.39 12.10 -71.49
C THR A 162 35.15 11.54 -72.70
N ASN A 163 35.17 10.22 -72.91
CA ASN A 163 35.92 9.53 -74.00
C ASN A 163 35.65 10.05 -75.43
N PHE A 164 34.54 10.77 -75.64
CA PHE A 164 34.20 11.39 -76.93
C PHE A 164 34.93 12.71 -77.18
N LEU A 165 35.51 13.32 -76.15
CA LEU A 165 36.14 14.63 -76.19
C LEU A 165 37.64 14.50 -76.53
N LYS A 166 38.12 15.37 -77.41
CA LYS A 166 39.53 15.47 -77.81
C LYS A 166 40.02 16.91 -77.62
N PRO A 167 41.33 17.15 -77.39
CA PRO A 167 41.84 18.50 -77.10
C PRO A 167 41.48 19.55 -78.16
N PHE A 168 41.42 19.18 -79.45
CA PHE A 168 41.08 20.12 -80.52
C PHE A 168 39.63 20.62 -80.44
N HIS A 169 38.71 19.85 -79.85
CA HIS A 169 37.32 20.31 -79.66
C HIS A 169 37.26 21.57 -78.78
N LEU A 170 38.18 21.72 -77.82
CA LEU A 170 38.26 22.92 -76.99
C LEU A 170 39.00 24.07 -77.69
N THR A 171 40.08 23.79 -78.44
CA THR A 171 40.83 24.84 -79.15
C THR A 171 40.07 25.40 -80.34
N ASP A 172 39.24 24.58 -80.98
CA ASP A 172 38.49 24.96 -82.18
C ASP A 172 37.06 25.40 -81.85
N HIS A 173 36.74 25.53 -80.55
CA HIS A 173 35.45 26.03 -80.04
C HIS A 173 34.23 25.22 -80.51
N ASP A 174 34.35 23.89 -80.57
CA ASP A 174 33.25 22.98 -80.92
C ASP A 174 32.19 22.99 -79.82
N LEU A 175 31.17 23.83 -80.01
CA LEU A 175 30.11 24.06 -79.04
C LEU A 175 29.37 22.77 -78.67
N LYS A 176 29.13 21.86 -79.62
CA LYS A 176 28.39 20.61 -79.35
C LYS A 176 29.19 19.70 -78.43
N MET A 177 30.49 19.58 -78.67
CA MET A 177 31.39 18.79 -77.84
C MET A 177 31.60 19.42 -76.46
N ILE A 178 31.73 20.75 -76.39
CA ILE A 178 31.85 21.51 -75.14
C ILE A 178 30.59 21.35 -74.28
N LEU A 179 29.39 21.53 -74.83
CA LEU A 179 28.13 21.31 -74.11
C LEU A 179 27.98 19.84 -73.68
N GLY A 180 28.42 18.90 -74.52
CA GLY A 180 28.49 17.48 -74.16
C GLY A 180 29.39 17.22 -72.96
N MET A 181 30.57 17.84 -72.90
CA MET A 181 31.49 17.77 -71.76
C MET A 181 30.87 18.34 -70.49
N ILE A 182 30.30 19.55 -70.56
CA ILE A 182 29.69 20.20 -69.39
C ILE A 182 28.52 19.37 -68.87
N TRP A 183 27.69 18.82 -69.76
CA TRP A 183 26.62 17.90 -69.37
C TRP A 183 27.17 16.64 -68.69
N ALA A 184 28.24 16.03 -69.18
CA ALA A 184 28.85 14.87 -68.53
C ALA A 184 29.32 15.20 -67.11
N ILE A 185 29.87 16.40 -66.89
CA ILE A 185 30.27 16.89 -65.57
C ILE A 185 29.05 17.12 -64.67
N ILE A 186 28.00 17.79 -65.15
CA ILE A 186 26.74 18.00 -64.39
C ILE A 186 26.11 16.67 -64.02
N LEU A 187 26.00 15.76 -65.00
CA LEU A 187 25.40 14.46 -64.82
C LEU A 187 26.16 13.69 -63.73
N ASP A 188 27.49 13.66 -63.77
CA ASP A 188 28.29 12.94 -62.78
C ASP A 188 28.26 13.60 -61.39
N TYR A 189 28.47 14.92 -61.32
CA TYR A 189 28.57 15.65 -60.06
C TYR A 189 27.24 15.75 -59.32
N GLN A 190 26.18 16.10 -60.04
CA GLN A 190 24.93 16.52 -59.43
C GLN A 190 23.83 15.46 -59.53
N ILE A 191 23.73 14.77 -60.66
CA ILE A 191 22.54 13.93 -60.93
C ILE A 191 22.83 12.47 -60.58
N LYS A 192 23.99 11.92 -60.93
CA LYS A 192 24.35 10.50 -60.78
C LYS A 192 24.29 9.99 -59.34
N GLY A 193 24.57 10.86 -58.36
CA GLY A 193 24.45 10.54 -56.93
C GLY A 193 23.01 10.40 -56.41
N ILE A 194 22.01 10.77 -57.22
CA ILE A 194 20.60 10.64 -56.89
C ILE A 194 20.19 9.18 -57.10
N SER A 195 19.95 8.47 -56.00
CA SER A 195 19.49 7.08 -56.02
C SER A 195 18.19 6.94 -55.24
N VAL A 196 17.17 6.42 -55.93
CA VAL A 196 15.89 6.02 -55.35
C VAL A 196 15.58 4.65 -55.96
N GLU A 197 15.47 3.61 -55.13
CA GLU A 197 14.97 2.28 -55.53
C GLU A 197 15.72 1.64 -56.72
N GLU A 198 17.06 1.65 -56.69
CA GLU A 198 17.93 1.03 -57.72
C GLU A 198 17.75 1.60 -59.15
N LEU A 199 17.01 2.70 -59.32
CA LEU A 199 16.76 3.35 -60.60
C LEU A 199 18.00 4.10 -61.12
N SER A 200 18.01 4.37 -62.43
CA SER A 200 18.98 5.32 -62.99
C SER A 200 18.77 6.71 -62.39
N ALA A 201 19.81 7.52 -62.37
CA ALA A 201 19.76 8.85 -61.77
C ALA A 201 18.66 9.77 -62.34
N LYS A 202 18.37 9.68 -63.65
CA LYS A 202 17.28 10.42 -64.29
C LYS A 202 15.92 9.94 -63.78
N GLU A 203 15.71 8.64 -63.74
CA GLU A 203 14.46 8.02 -63.28
C GLU A 203 14.23 8.25 -61.79
N ALA A 204 15.30 8.19 -60.98
CA ALA A 204 15.26 8.48 -59.55
C ALA A 204 14.84 9.93 -59.28
N LEU A 205 15.40 10.90 -60.01
CA LEU A 205 15.00 12.31 -59.92
C LEU A 205 13.55 12.51 -60.38
N LEU A 206 13.12 11.85 -61.46
CA LEU A 206 11.76 11.93 -61.96
C LEU A 206 10.76 11.37 -60.95
N LEU A 207 11.05 10.19 -60.39
CA LEU A 207 10.24 9.54 -59.37
C LEU A 207 10.16 10.40 -58.10
N TRP A 208 11.25 11.05 -57.70
CA TRP A 208 11.23 12.00 -56.58
C TRP A 208 10.28 13.18 -56.87
N CYS A 209 10.35 13.77 -58.07
CA CYS A 209 9.44 14.84 -58.47
C CYS A 209 7.99 14.39 -58.39
N GLN A 210 7.66 13.25 -59.01
CA GLN A 210 6.32 12.64 -59.00
C GLN A 210 5.82 12.39 -57.57
N ARG A 211 6.65 11.87 -56.68
CA ARG A 211 6.27 11.62 -55.28
C ARG A 211 5.97 12.91 -54.52
N LYS A 212 6.75 13.96 -54.76
CA LYS A 212 6.58 15.26 -54.08
C LYS A 212 5.42 16.08 -54.66
N THR A 213 5.10 15.94 -55.94
CA THR A 213 3.97 16.61 -56.60
C THR A 213 2.69 15.79 -56.66
N LYS A 214 2.68 14.54 -56.18
CA LYS A 214 1.47 13.72 -56.09
C LYS A 214 0.39 14.41 -55.22
N GLY A 215 -0.81 14.56 -55.77
CA GLY A 215 -1.97 15.14 -55.09
C GLY A 215 -2.19 16.62 -55.35
N TYR A 216 -1.33 17.27 -56.15
CA TYR A 216 -1.58 18.62 -56.67
C TYR A 216 -2.44 18.55 -57.94
N GLU A 217 -3.49 19.38 -57.99
CA GLU A 217 -4.35 19.47 -59.16
C GLU A 217 -3.61 20.06 -60.36
N ASN A 218 -3.89 19.55 -61.56
CA ASN A 218 -3.28 19.97 -62.83
C ASN A 218 -1.76 19.78 -62.91
N VAL A 219 -1.14 19.04 -61.97
CA VAL A 219 0.29 18.74 -62.01
C VAL A 219 0.52 17.27 -62.33
N LYS A 220 1.10 17.01 -63.50
CA LYS A 220 1.55 15.67 -63.91
C LYS A 220 2.97 15.74 -64.42
N VAL A 221 3.89 15.11 -63.69
CA VAL A 221 5.32 15.13 -64.02
C VAL A 221 5.74 13.80 -64.66
N ASP A 222 5.82 13.77 -65.99
CA ASP A 222 6.18 12.56 -66.75
C ASP A 222 7.56 12.67 -67.43
N ASN A 223 8.10 13.88 -67.56
CA ASN A 223 9.37 14.15 -68.24
C ASN A 223 10.07 15.39 -67.65
N PHE A 224 11.28 15.70 -68.16
CA PHE A 224 12.01 16.92 -67.84
C PHE A 224 11.91 17.97 -68.95
N SER A 225 10.80 18.02 -69.67
CA SER A 225 10.56 19.00 -70.73
C SER A 225 9.18 19.62 -70.48
N ASN A 226 8.18 19.28 -71.29
CA ASN A 226 6.83 19.84 -71.24
C ASN A 226 6.12 19.75 -69.88
N SER A 227 6.48 18.80 -69.01
CA SER A 227 5.87 18.70 -67.67
C SER A 227 6.15 19.89 -66.75
N TRP A 228 7.11 20.75 -67.12
CA TRP A 228 7.55 21.90 -66.33
C TRP A 228 7.21 23.24 -66.98
N ARG A 229 6.63 23.22 -68.18
CA ARG A 229 6.38 24.39 -69.03
C ARG A 229 5.42 25.39 -68.37
N ASP A 230 4.39 24.90 -67.69
CA ASP A 230 3.35 25.75 -67.08
C ASP A 230 3.75 26.36 -65.72
N GLY A 231 4.92 25.99 -65.20
CA GLY A 231 5.42 26.41 -63.88
C GLY A 231 4.72 25.78 -62.68
N LEU A 232 3.63 25.02 -62.88
CA LEU A 232 2.85 24.44 -61.78
C LEU A 232 3.64 23.34 -61.07
N ALA A 233 4.41 22.53 -61.80
CA ALA A 233 5.27 21.51 -61.20
C ALA A 233 6.36 22.10 -60.27
N LEU A 234 6.96 23.24 -60.65
CA LEU A 234 7.93 23.96 -59.81
C LEU A 234 7.25 24.53 -58.56
N CYS A 235 6.10 25.20 -58.75
CA CYS A 235 5.28 25.73 -57.65
C CYS A 235 4.87 24.61 -56.66
N ALA A 236 4.44 23.46 -57.16
CA ALA A 236 4.07 22.31 -56.33
C ALA A 236 5.26 21.75 -55.54
N LEU A 237 6.45 21.66 -56.14
CA LEU A 237 7.66 21.23 -55.43
C LEU A 237 8.03 22.17 -54.29
N ILE A 238 7.95 23.48 -54.51
CA ILE A 238 8.23 24.50 -53.48
C ILE A 238 7.19 24.38 -52.37
N HIS A 239 5.89 24.43 -52.71
CA HIS A 239 4.80 24.36 -51.74
C HIS A 239 4.83 23.08 -50.91
N LYS A 240 5.23 21.94 -51.50
CA LYS A 240 5.31 20.66 -50.78
C LYS A 240 6.31 20.69 -49.63
N HIS A 241 7.43 21.38 -49.80
CA HIS A 241 8.50 21.44 -48.79
C HIS A 241 8.39 22.70 -47.92
N ARG A 242 7.86 23.78 -48.48
CA ARG A 242 7.74 25.11 -47.87
C ARG A 242 6.41 25.75 -48.26
N PRO A 243 5.29 25.26 -47.68
CA PRO A 243 3.95 25.79 -47.98
C PRO A 243 3.77 27.24 -47.52
N ASP A 244 4.66 27.73 -46.66
CA ASP A 244 4.70 29.10 -46.20
C ASP A 244 5.17 30.12 -47.26
N LEU A 245 5.84 29.65 -48.34
CA LEU A 245 6.46 30.53 -49.33
C LEU A 245 5.58 30.84 -50.56
N LEU A 246 4.58 30.01 -50.86
CA LEU A 246 3.56 30.34 -51.85
C LEU A 246 2.25 29.64 -51.51
N ASP A 247 1.11 30.17 -51.96
CA ASP A 247 -0.17 29.46 -51.92
C ASP A 247 -0.51 28.89 -53.30
N PHE A 248 -0.38 27.57 -53.44
CA PHE A 248 -0.62 26.86 -54.70
C PHE A 248 -2.08 26.97 -55.19
N ASN A 249 -3.05 26.97 -54.28
CA ASN A 249 -4.47 26.95 -54.65
C ASN A 249 -4.91 28.29 -55.24
N SER A 250 -4.27 29.38 -54.82
CA SER A 250 -4.52 30.74 -55.31
C SER A 250 -3.96 31.03 -56.71
N LEU A 251 -3.09 30.17 -57.25
CA LEU A 251 -2.43 30.39 -58.54
C LEU A 251 -3.45 30.40 -59.69
N ASP A 252 -3.19 31.19 -60.72
CA ASP A 252 -3.89 31.05 -62.00
C ASP A 252 -3.18 29.95 -62.80
N LYS A 253 -3.87 28.84 -63.03
CA LYS A 253 -3.29 27.64 -63.65
C LYS A 253 -3.07 27.83 -65.16
N SER A 254 -3.65 28.88 -65.75
CA SER A 254 -3.48 29.21 -67.17
C SER A 254 -2.33 30.18 -67.44
N ASP A 255 -1.86 30.92 -66.42
CA ASP A 255 -0.81 31.93 -66.57
C ASP A 255 0.59 31.32 -66.33
N HIS A 256 1.12 30.67 -67.36
CA HIS A 256 2.42 29.98 -67.30
C HIS A 256 3.56 30.92 -66.90
N LYS A 257 3.60 32.11 -67.51
CA LYS A 257 4.71 33.06 -67.33
C LYS A 257 4.80 33.55 -65.89
N LYS A 258 3.65 33.89 -65.30
CA LYS A 258 3.59 34.34 -63.90
C LYS A 258 3.94 33.23 -62.93
N ASN A 259 3.47 32.00 -63.16
CA ASN A 259 3.77 30.86 -62.31
C ASN A 259 5.27 30.51 -62.33
N LEU A 260 5.88 30.51 -63.52
CA LEU A 260 7.33 30.29 -63.68
C LEU A 260 8.13 31.38 -62.97
N GLN A 261 7.81 32.66 -63.20
CA GLN A 261 8.52 33.77 -62.57
C GLN A 261 8.42 33.71 -61.04
N LEU A 262 7.22 33.47 -60.51
CA LEU A 262 7.00 33.30 -59.08
C LEU A 262 7.87 32.18 -58.49
N ALA A 263 7.92 31.02 -59.16
CA ALA A 263 8.71 29.90 -58.69
C ALA A 263 10.22 30.22 -58.68
N PHE A 264 10.74 30.88 -59.71
CA PHE A 264 12.14 31.29 -59.78
C PHE A 264 12.49 32.33 -58.70
N ASP A 265 11.65 33.35 -58.52
CA ASP A 265 11.86 34.41 -57.52
C ASP A 265 11.88 33.83 -56.10
N VAL A 266 10.92 32.96 -55.78
CA VAL A 266 10.85 32.31 -54.47
C VAL A 266 12.06 31.39 -54.26
N ALA A 267 12.49 30.66 -55.29
CA ALA A 267 13.64 29.78 -55.20
C ALA A 267 14.96 30.55 -54.96
N GLU A 268 15.15 31.68 -55.62
CA GLU A 268 16.33 32.52 -55.44
C GLU A 268 16.33 33.20 -54.07
N GLN A 269 15.25 33.93 -53.76
CA GLN A 269 15.19 34.81 -52.58
C GLN A 269 15.12 34.04 -51.26
N HIS A 270 14.40 32.91 -51.23
CA HIS A 270 14.11 32.20 -49.98
C HIS A 270 14.80 30.83 -49.86
N LEU A 271 15.12 30.18 -50.98
CA LEU A 271 15.77 28.86 -50.98
C LEU A 271 17.27 28.94 -51.30
N GLY A 272 17.73 30.07 -51.85
CA GLY A 272 19.11 30.26 -52.29
C GLY A 272 19.49 29.38 -53.48
N ILE A 273 18.50 29.00 -54.30
CA ILE A 273 18.70 28.24 -55.54
C ILE A 273 18.86 29.26 -56.66
N SER A 274 20.05 29.29 -57.29
CA SER A 274 20.34 30.24 -58.36
C SER A 274 19.44 30.00 -59.57
N PRO A 275 18.81 31.03 -60.17
CA PRO A 275 17.93 30.86 -61.33
C PRO A 275 18.75 30.53 -62.59
N LEU A 276 18.83 29.23 -62.91
CA LEU A 276 19.58 28.74 -64.08
C LEU A 276 18.81 28.91 -65.39
N LEU A 277 17.49 29.00 -65.31
CA LEU A 277 16.56 29.14 -66.42
C LEU A 277 15.74 30.41 -66.25
N ASP A 278 15.35 31.02 -67.35
CA ASP A 278 14.40 32.14 -67.38
C ASP A 278 13.04 31.66 -67.93
N VAL A 279 11.98 32.46 -67.76
CA VAL A 279 10.60 32.10 -68.17
C VAL A 279 10.54 31.71 -69.65
N GLU A 280 11.21 32.47 -70.51
CA GLU A 280 11.22 32.24 -71.96
C GLU A 280 12.02 31.00 -72.38
N ASP A 281 12.84 30.44 -71.46
CA ASP A 281 13.59 29.20 -71.70
C ASP A 281 12.71 27.95 -71.46
N LEU A 282 11.62 28.07 -70.67
CA LEU A 282 10.67 26.99 -70.38
C LEU A 282 9.32 27.14 -71.10
N ASP A 283 8.82 28.35 -71.33
CA ASP A 283 7.54 28.55 -72.03
C ASP A 283 7.69 28.45 -73.56
N VAL A 284 8.24 27.32 -74.00
CA VAL A 284 8.41 26.94 -75.40
C VAL A 284 7.79 25.57 -75.64
N ASP A 285 7.54 25.21 -76.89
CA ASP A 285 6.84 23.95 -77.21
C ASP A 285 7.59 22.68 -76.80
N ARG A 286 8.92 22.77 -76.70
CA ARG A 286 9.78 21.68 -76.25
C ARG A 286 11.01 22.21 -75.51
N PRO A 287 10.91 22.41 -74.18
CA PRO A 287 12.04 22.82 -73.35
C PRO A 287 13.17 21.77 -73.37
N ASP A 288 14.42 22.22 -73.28
CA ASP A 288 15.59 21.34 -73.28
C ASP A 288 15.65 20.48 -72.00
N GLU A 289 15.59 19.16 -72.17
CA GLU A 289 15.57 18.22 -71.04
C GLU A 289 16.78 18.33 -70.12
N ARG A 290 17.97 18.56 -70.69
CA ARG A 290 19.20 18.61 -69.90
C ARG A 290 19.21 19.85 -69.02
N SER A 291 18.83 21.00 -69.58
CA SER A 291 18.77 22.27 -68.86
C SER A 291 17.73 22.24 -67.72
N VAL A 292 16.54 21.69 -67.99
CA VAL A 292 15.51 21.49 -66.95
C VAL A 292 16.00 20.50 -65.88
N MET A 293 16.59 19.36 -66.26
CA MET A 293 17.15 18.41 -65.28
C MET A 293 18.20 19.03 -64.38
N THR A 294 19.12 19.83 -64.94
CA THR A 294 20.13 20.56 -64.15
C THR A 294 19.44 21.44 -63.11
N TYR A 295 18.44 22.22 -63.50
CA TYR A 295 17.75 23.10 -62.56
C TYR A 295 16.94 22.34 -61.50
N ILE A 296 16.16 21.33 -61.89
CA ILE A 296 15.37 20.52 -60.94
C ILE A 296 16.28 19.77 -59.94
N SER A 297 17.48 19.37 -60.36
CA SER A 297 18.43 18.72 -59.47
C SER A 297 18.95 19.65 -58.36
N GLU A 298 18.98 20.98 -58.54
CA GLU A 298 19.27 21.94 -57.45
C GLU A 298 18.19 21.89 -56.36
N PHE A 299 16.90 21.82 -56.75
CA PHE A 299 15.80 21.66 -55.80
C PHE A 299 15.89 20.34 -55.04
N TYR A 300 16.22 19.25 -55.74
CA TYR A 300 16.40 17.95 -55.11
C TYR A 300 17.45 18.02 -53.98
N HIS A 301 18.65 18.55 -54.28
CA HIS A 301 19.72 18.62 -53.29
C HIS A 301 19.37 19.54 -52.12
N LYS A 302 18.73 20.68 -52.41
CA LYS A 302 18.29 21.60 -51.36
C LYS A 302 17.32 20.94 -50.40
N PHE A 303 16.26 20.34 -50.93
CA PHE A 303 15.17 19.79 -50.12
C PHE A 303 15.53 18.45 -49.47
N THR A 304 16.29 17.58 -50.13
CA THR A 304 16.75 16.33 -49.49
C THR A 304 17.73 16.60 -48.36
N SER A 305 18.65 17.57 -48.51
CA SER A 305 19.54 18.00 -47.42
C SER A 305 18.74 18.52 -46.21
N GLN A 306 17.67 19.29 -46.46
CA GLN A 306 16.79 19.79 -45.41
C GLN A 306 15.99 18.66 -44.73
N ASP A 307 15.39 17.75 -45.51
CA ASP A 307 14.68 16.56 -45.00
C ASP A 307 15.62 15.68 -44.14
N HIS A 308 16.88 15.51 -44.56
CA HIS A 308 17.87 14.76 -43.78
C HIS A 308 18.18 15.44 -42.43
N LYS A 309 18.38 16.76 -42.43
CA LYS A 309 18.61 17.53 -41.19
C LYS A 309 17.41 17.47 -40.26
N GLU A 310 16.20 17.62 -40.78
CA GLU A 310 14.98 17.55 -39.98
C GLU A 310 14.77 16.16 -39.39
N ASN A 311 14.96 15.10 -40.20
CA ASN A 311 14.86 13.73 -39.71
C ASN A 311 15.93 13.41 -38.65
N ALA A 312 17.16 13.91 -38.81
CA ALA A 312 18.19 13.80 -37.78
C ALA A 312 17.78 14.55 -36.50
N ALA A 313 17.28 15.78 -36.60
CA ALA A 313 16.78 16.55 -35.47
C ALA A 313 15.62 15.84 -34.76
N ARG A 314 14.66 15.26 -35.48
CA ARG A 314 13.55 14.46 -34.91
C ARG A 314 14.07 13.23 -34.16
N ARG A 315 15.12 12.56 -34.66
CA ARG A 315 15.75 11.42 -33.94
C ARG A 315 16.42 11.88 -32.66
N VAL A 316 17.15 12.99 -32.69
CA VAL A 316 17.78 13.59 -31.50
C VAL A 316 16.72 14.04 -30.49
N GLN A 317 15.63 14.66 -30.94
CA GLN A 317 14.51 15.04 -30.08
C GLN A 317 13.87 13.83 -29.39
N LYS A 318 13.61 12.74 -30.14
CA LYS A 318 13.09 11.49 -29.56
C LYS A 318 14.06 10.90 -28.53
N PHE A 319 15.37 10.96 -28.80
CA PHE A 319 16.39 10.53 -27.86
C PHE A 319 16.39 11.38 -26.58
N ALA A 320 16.34 12.70 -26.69
CA ALA A 320 16.33 13.62 -25.55
C ALA A 320 15.10 13.40 -24.66
N ARG A 321 13.89 13.39 -25.25
CA ARG A 321 12.64 13.15 -24.52
C ARG A 321 12.59 11.80 -23.81
N PHE A 322 13.21 10.77 -24.41
CA PHE A 322 13.30 9.47 -23.77
C PHE A 322 14.18 9.54 -22.51
N HIS A 323 15.34 10.20 -22.57
CA HIS A 323 16.23 10.31 -21.40
C HIS A 323 15.63 11.20 -20.32
N GLU A 324 15.02 12.32 -20.67
CA GLU A 324 14.29 13.19 -19.73
C GLU A 324 13.20 12.42 -18.96
N ASN A 325 12.44 11.55 -19.64
CA ASN A 325 11.44 10.69 -19.00
C ASN A 325 12.09 9.65 -18.06
N ILE A 326 13.19 9.03 -18.49
CA ILE A 326 13.92 8.08 -17.64
C ILE A 326 14.47 8.77 -16.39
N GLU A 327 15.13 9.92 -16.52
CA GLU A 327 15.66 10.70 -15.38
C GLU A 327 14.55 11.10 -14.41
N ALA A 328 13.38 11.50 -14.90
CA ALA A 328 12.23 11.79 -14.05
C ALA A 328 11.73 10.57 -13.27
N LEU A 329 11.69 9.39 -13.91
CA LEU A 329 11.31 8.13 -13.25
C LEU A 329 12.36 7.67 -12.23
N GLU A 330 13.65 7.83 -12.53
CA GLU A 330 14.75 7.53 -11.61
C GLU A 330 14.68 8.43 -10.37
N ALA A 331 14.48 9.74 -10.55
CA ALA A 331 14.31 10.69 -9.45
C ALA A 331 13.09 10.36 -8.58
N GLN A 332 11.97 9.98 -9.21
CA GLN A 332 10.76 9.57 -8.50
C GLN A 332 10.98 8.28 -7.69
N TYR A 333 11.65 7.28 -8.26
CA TYR A 333 12.02 6.06 -7.54
C TYR A 333 12.91 6.38 -6.34
N ASN A 334 13.96 7.18 -6.53
CA ASN A 334 14.90 7.52 -5.45
C ASN A 334 14.16 8.23 -4.30
N SER A 335 13.35 9.24 -4.61
CA SER A 335 12.55 9.95 -3.61
C SER A 335 11.59 9.02 -2.85
N ASN A 336 10.88 8.15 -3.56
CA ASN A 336 9.94 7.21 -2.94
C ASN A 336 10.64 6.16 -2.09
N THR A 337 11.81 5.68 -2.53
CA THR A 337 12.63 4.70 -1.82
C THR A 337 13.20 5.30 -0.55
N THR A 338 13.75 6.51 -0.60
CA THR A 338 14.26 7.21 0.59
C THR A 338 13.16 7.43 1.63
N ALA A 339 11.97 7.87 1.19
CA ALA A 339 10.82 8.02 2.11
C ALA A 339 10.40 6.68 2.73
N LEU A 340 10.33 5.61 1.92
CA LEU A 340 9.99 4.27 2.41
C LEU A 340 11.01 3.76 3.43
N LEU A 341 12.30 3.91 3.15
CA LEU A 341 13.37 3.51 4.06
C LEU A 341 13.30 4.30 5.38
N GLY A 342 13.02 5.61 5.32
CA GLY A 342 12.78 6.43 6.51
C GLY A 342 11.69 5.85 7.41
N ASP A 343 10.52 5.54 6.83
CA ASP A 343 9.38 4.98 7.57
C ASP A 343 9.69 3.58 8.13
N VAL A 344 10.36 2.73 7.35
CA VAL A 344 10.77 1.39 7.77
C VAL A 344 11.76 1.44 8.93
N HIS A 345 12.77 2.33 8.86
CA HIS A 345 13.72 2.52 9.94
C HIS A 345 13.06 3.07 11.20
N GLN A 346 12.13 4.02 11.07
CA GLN A 346 11.36 4.54 12.19
C GLN A 346 10.60 3.42 12.91
N HIS A 347 9.80 2.62 12.16
CA HIS A 347 9.05 1.53 12.76
C HIS A 347 9.95 0.43 13.33
N THR A 348 11.08 0.15 12.69
CA THR A 348 12.07 -0.80 13.23
C THR A 348 12.59 -0.33 14.59
N ASN A 349 12.88 0.96 14.74
CA ASN A 349 13.32 1.54 16.02
C ASN A 349 12.22 1.49 17.09
N GLU A 350 10.98 1.83 16.74
CA GLU A 350 9.82 1.73 17.65
C GLU A 350 9.57 0.29 18.14
N LEU A 351 9.81 -0.71 17.28
CA LEU A 351 9.66 -2.12 17.62
C LEU A 351 10.82 -2.66 18.45
N ASN A 352 12.02 -2.09 18.31
CA ASN A 352 13.20 -2.45 19.10
C ASN A 352 13.21 -1.85 20.51
N ASP A 353 12.23 -1.00 20.83
CA ASP A 353 12.03 -0.53 22.21
C ASP A 353 11.74 -1.71 23.14
N ASN A 354 12.60 -1.90 24.15
CA ASN A 354 12.49 -2.96 25.15
C ASN A 354 11.94 -2.46 26.49
N ASN A 355 11.39 -1.25 26.54
CA ASN A 355 10.69 -0.79 27.73
C ASN A 355 9.33 -1.51 27.83
N PHE A 356 9.16 -2.29 28.90
CA PHE A 356 7.93 -3.03 29.19
C PHE A 356 7.24 -2.42 30.42
N PRO A 357 5.94 -2.13 30.35
CA PRO A 357 5.21 -1.62 31.51
C PRO A 357 5.11 -2.65 32.64
N GLU A 358 5.09 -2.20 33.90
CA GLU A 358 4.95 -3.08 35.07
C GLU A 358 3.52 -3.63 35.23
N SER A 359 2.51 -2.95 34.66
CA SER A 359 1.11 -3.37 34.70
C SER A 359 0.77 -4.39 33.60
N TYR A 360 -0.04 -5.40 33.97
CA TYR A 360 -0.57 -6.40 33.04
C TYR A 360 -1.42 -5.76 31.93
N ASP A 361 -2.32 -4.84 32.29
CA ASP A 361 -3.24 -4.21 31.33
C ASP A 361 -2.52 -3.30 30.33
N GLU A 362 -1.48 -2.60 30.78
CA GLU A 362 -0.65 -1.77 29.90
C GLU A 362 0.13 -2.63 28.90
N THR A 363 0.67 -3.77 29.34
CA THR A 363 1.33 -4.73 28.45
C THR A 363 0.34 -5.38 27.47
N LYS A 364 -0.88 -5.69 27.93
CA LYS A 364 -1.99 -6.20 27.10
C LYS A 364 -2.40 -5.17 26.02
N ALA A 365 -2.49 -3.90 26.39
CA ALA A 365 -2.77 -2.80 25.46
C ALA A 365 -1.64 -2.62 24.44
N LEU A 366 -0.37 -2.73 24.86
CA LEU A 366 0.79 -2.67 23.97
C LEU A 366 0.83 -3.84 22.98
N LEU A 367 0.47 -5.05 23.42
CA LEU A 367 0.29 -6.21 22.53
C LEU A 367 -0.85 -5.99 21.53
N ALA A 368 -1.96 -5.37 21.95
CA ALA A 368 -3.05 -4.99 21.05
C ALA A 368 -2.59 -3.96 20.00
N LYS A 369 -1.81 -2.94 20.41
CA LYS A 369 -1.18 -1.96 19.51
C LYS A 369 -0.25 -2.63 18.49
N HIS A 370 0.59 -3.58 18.93
CA HIS A 370 1.45 -4.35 18.03
C HIS A 370 0.63 -5.19 17.02
N LYS A 371 -0.47 -5.82 17.47
CA LYS A 371 -1.40 -6.54 16.57
C LYS A 371 -2.06 -5.59 15.56
N ALA A 372 -2.47 -4.39 15.98
CA ALA A 372 -3.05 -3.38 15.11
C ALA A 372 -2.05 -2.88 14.05
N TYR A 373 -0.79 -2.62 14.44
CA TYR A 373 0.29 -2.31 13.50
C TYR A 373 0.44 -3.40 12.43
N ARG A 374 0.49 -4.68 12.82
CA ARG A 374 0.60 -5.80 11.87
C ARG A 374 -0.60 -5.93 10.94
N ARG A 375 -1.79 -5.54 11.38
CA ARG A 375 -3.02 -5.61 10.59
C ARG A 375 -3.16 -4.45 9.61
N ASN A 376 -2.73 -3.26 10.00
CA ASN A 376 -3.06 -2.02 9.27
C ASN A 376 -1.84 -1.39 8.60
N VAL A 377 -0.70 -1.27 9.31
CA VAL A 377 0.48 -0.54 8.83
C VAL A 377 1.40 -1.43 8.00
N LYS A 378 1.70 -2.65 8.49
CA LYS A 378 2.59 -3.58 7.78
C LYS A 378 2.16 -3.88 6.33
N PRO A 379 0.87 -4.10 6.03
CA PRO A 379 0.42 -4.27 4.64
C PRO A 379 0.73 -3.07 3.75
N GLN A 380 0.53 -1.83 4.25
CA GLN A 380 0.81 -0.60 3.49
C GLN A 380 2.30 -0.43 3.19
N LEU A 381 3.18 -0.79 4.14
CA LEU A 381 4.63 -0.77 3.91
C LEU A 381 5.04 -1.80 2.84
N ASN A 382 4.45 -3.00 2.88
CA ASN A 382 4.71 -4.04 1.87
C ASN A 382 4.18 -3.65 0.48
N GLU A 383 3.04 -2.96 0.42
CA GLU A 383 2.49 -2.42 -0.83
C GLU A 383 3.45 -1.40 -1.45
N ARG A 384 3.93 -0.42 -0.65
CA ARG A 384 4.94 0.55 -1.10
C ARG A 384 6.26 -0.08 -1.51
N LYS A 385 6.66 -1.19 -0.88
CA LYS A 385 7.82 -1.98 -1.30
C LYS A 385 7.60 -2.57 -2.70
N LEU A 386 6.46 -3.20 -2.92
CA LEU A 386 6.10 -3.78 -4.22
C LEU A 386 6.01 -2.72 -5.33
N GLU A 387 5.48 -1.54 -5.01
CA GLU A 387 5.44 -0.40 -5.94
C GLU A 387 6.85 0.04 -6.37
N ASN A 388 7.80 0.12 -5.43
CA ASN A 388 9.21 0.43 -5.74
C ASN A 388 9.86 -0.66 -6.59
N GLU A 389 9.67 -1.94 -6.27
CA GLU A 389 10.18 -3.06 -7.09
C GLU A 389 9.60 -3.03 -8.51
N THR A 390 8.32 -2.70 -8.64
CA THR A 390 7.64 -2.56 -9.94
C THR A 390 8.16 -1.37 -10.72
N ALA A 391 8.40 -0.24 -10.05
CA ALA A 391 8.99 0.96 -10.66
C ALA A 391 10.41 0.67 -11.17
N TYR A 392 11.26 0.05 -10.34
CA TYR A 392 12.62 -0.34 -10.70
C TYR A 392 12.65 -1.28 -11.90
N SER A 393 11.88 -2.38 -11.84
CA SER A 393 11.80 -3.35 -12.94
C SER A 393 11.22 -2.74 -14.22
N GLY A 394 10.27 -1.80 -14.08
CA GLY A 394 9.72 -1.00 -15.18
C GLY A 394 10.79 -0.15 -15.88
N ILE A 395 11.61 0.57 -15.12
CA ILE A 395 12.74 1.37 -15.65
C ILE A 395 13.76 0.46 -16.35
N GLN A 396 14.17 -0.65 -15.71
CA GLN A 396 15.10 -1.62 -16.30
C GLN A 396 14.58 -2.20 -17.62
N SER A 397 13.29 -2.56 -17.67
CA SER A 397 12.66 -3.11 -18.87
C SER A 397 12.61 -2.10 -20.01
N LYS A 398 12.30 -0.83 -19.71
CA LYS A 398 12.33 0.28 -20.68
C LYS A 398 13.74 0.48 -21.24
N LEU A 399 14.77 0.49 -20.39
CA LEU A 399 16.16 0.64 -20.80
C LEU A 399 16.62 -0.54 -21.67
N ARG A 400 16.33 -1.78 -21.24
CA ARG A 400 16.69 -3.00 -21.98
C ARG A 400 16.02 -3.08 -23.35
N THR A 401 14.72 -2.81 -23.42
CA THR A 401 13.95 -2.80 -24.68
C THR A 401 14.53 -1.78 -25.66
N ASN A 402 15.00 -0.64 -25.16
CA ASN A 402 15.64 0.40 -25.96
C ASN A 402 17.16 0.24 -26.10
N LYS A 403 17.74 -0.91 -25.69
CA LYS A 403 19.18 -1.21 -25.77
C LYS A 403 20.05 -0.13 -25.12
N ARG A 404 19.65 0.34 -23.93
CA ARG A 404 20.41 1.30 -23.12
C ARG A 404 21.14 0.59 -21.99
N LYS A 405 22.13 1.27 -21.42
CA LYS A 405 22.83 0.79 -20.24
C LYS A 405 21.79 0.62 -19.11
N PRO A 406 21.81 -0.51 -18.38
CA PRO A 406 21.01 -0.67 -17.18
C PRO A 406 21.30 0.45 -16.19
N TRP A 407 20.25 0.97 -15.57
CA TRP A 407 20.39 1.93 -14.49
C TRP A 407 20.81 1.21 -13.20
N THR A 408 21.53 1.91 -12.32
CA THR A 408 21.92 1.39 -11.01
C THR A 408 21.67 2.50 -10.00
N PRO A 409 20.75 2.32 -9.04
CA PRO A 409 20.48 3.31 -8.00
C PRO A 409 21.70 3.52 -7.11
N GLU A 410 21.72 4.62 -6.37
CA GLU A 410 22.72 4.86 -5.33
C GLU A 410 22.61 3.80 -4.23
N GLN A 411 23.71 3.49 -3.54
CA GLN A 411 23.77 2.39 -2.56
C GLN A 411 22.66 2.47 -1.50
N GLU A 412 22.28 3.67 -1.07
CA GLU A 412 21.22 3.90 -0.08
C GLU A 412 19.82 3.53 -0.60
N THR A 413 19.58 3.61 -1.90
CA THR A 413 18.28 3.34 -2.56
C THR A 413 18.28 2.04 -3.38
N ALA A 414 19.36 1.26 -3.27
CA ALA A 414 19.50 0.00 -3.96
C ALA A 414 18.43 -1.01 -3.49
N PRO A 415 17.86 -1.85 -4.38
CA PRO A 415 16.88 -2.87 -4.01
C PRO A 415 17.37 -3.78 -2.86
N GLU A 416 18.67 -4.09 -2.83
CA GLU A 416 19.29 -4.90 -1.78
C GLU A 416 19.23 -4.22 -0.41
N THR A 417 19.36 -2.89 -0.36
CA THR A 417 19.26 -2.10 0.87
C THR A 417 17.82 -2.06 1.38
N VAL A 418 16.85 -1.93 0.47
CA VAL A 418 15.41 -2.04 0.81
C VAL A 418 15.10 -3.42 1.38
N ASP A 419 15.58 -4.48 0.74
CA ASP A 419 15.40 -5.85 1.24
C ASP A 419 16.00 -6.05 2.62
N ALA A 420 17.22 -5.57 2.85
CA ALA A 420 17.88 -5.64 4.15
C ALA A 420 17.10 -4.89 5.25
N ALA A 421 16.58 -3.69 4.94
CA ALA A 421 15.78 -2.92 5.88
C ALA A 421 14.46 -3.64 6.25
N PHE A 422 13.79 -4.24 5.26
CA PHE A 422 12.56 -5.02 5.51
C PHE A 422 12.83 -6.33 6.27
N GLN A 423 13.99 -6.95 6.08
CA GLN A 423 14.42 -8.11 6.89
C GLN A 423 14.64 -7.71 8.35
N ALA A 424 15.35 -6.60 8.60
CA ALA A 424 15.54 -6.05 9.94
C ALA A 424 14.20 -5.70 10.62
N LEU A 425 13.27 -5.11 9.87
CA LEU A 425 11.92 -4.85 10.36
C LEU A 425 11.19 -6.14 10.74
N ALA A 426 11.24 -7.18 9.90
CA ALA A 426 10.60 -8.47 10.19
C ALA A 426 11.19 -9.16 11.43
N GLU A 427 12.50 -9.04 11.64
CA GLU A 427 13.18 -9.54 12.83
C GLU A 427 12.73 -8.78 14.09
N ALA A 428 12.72 -7.44 14.04
CA ALA A 428 12.23 -6.59 15.13
C ALA A 428 10.76 -6.89 15.48
N GLU A 429 9.90 -7.07 14.47
CA GLU A 429 8.50 -7.46 14.65
C GLU A 429 8.37 -8.80 15.38
N ARG A 430 9.14 -9.81 14.96
CA ARG A 430 9.15 -11.14 15.58
C ARG A 430 9.62 -11.06 17.04
N HIS A 431 10.70 -10.32 17.28
CA HIS A 431 11.29 -10.15 18.60
C HIS A 431 10.30 -9.43 19.54
N ARG A 432 9.78 -8.26 19.15
CA ARG A 432 8.82 -7.48 19.95
C ARG A 432 7.56 -8.27 20.26
N GLY A 433 6.99 -8.95 19.26
CA GLY A 433 5.80 -9.79 19.45
C GLY A 433 6.05 -10.95 20.42
N LYS A 434 7.22 -11.59 20.37
CA LYS A 434 7.61 -12.64 21.33
C LYS A 434 7.79 -12.04 22.73
N ALA A 435 8.60 -11.00 22.86
CA ALA A 435 8.90 -10.38 24.14
C ALA A 435 7.65 -9.87 24.87
N LEU A 436 6.69 -9.26 24.15
CA LEU A 436 5.40 -8.85 24.72
C LEU A 436 4.56 -10.02 25.24
N ARG A 437 4.55 -11.16 24.54
CA ARG A 437 3.81 -12.35 25.00
C ARG A 437 4.48 -13.00 26.20
N ASP A 438 5.81 -13.10 26.17
CA ASP A 438 6.59 -13.68 27.26
C ASP A 438 6.43 -12.82 28.53
N HIS A 439 6.52 -11.48 28.42
CA HIS A 439 6.32 -10.55 29.52
C HIS A 439 4.88 -10.60 30.08
N LEU A 440 3.87 -10.61 29.20
CA LEU A 440 2.48 -10.73 29.60
C LEU A 440 2.21 -12.05 30.36
N SER A 441 2.83 -13.14 29.91
CA SER A 441 2.74 -14.44 30.60
C SER A 441 3.41 -14.40 31.96
N GLN A 442 4.57 -13.74 32.09
CA GLN A 442 5.28 -13.59 33.36
C GLN A 442 4.48 -12.74 34.36
N GLN A 443 3.86 -11.64 33.92
CA GLN A 443 3.00 -10.81 34.76
C GLN A 443 1.75 -11.56 35.21
N LYS A 444 1.09 -12.29 34.30
CA LYS A 444 -0.05 -13.16 34.65
C LYS A 444 0.36 -14.18 35.71
N ASP A 445 1.46 -14.89 35.48
CA ASP A 445 1.99 -15.92 36.38
C ASP A 445 2.34 -15.34 37.77
N ALA A 446 2.96 -14.17 37.81
CA ALA A 446 3.29 -13.47 39.05
C ALA A 446 2.04 -13.04 39.83
N LEU A 447 1.02 -12.49 39.15
CA LEU A 447 -0.25 -12.13 39.79
C LEU A 447 -0.97 -13.36 40.35
N HIS A 448 -1.02 -14.46 39.58
CA HIS A 448 -1.62 -15.72 40.02
C HIS A 448 -0.91 -16.34 41.22
N LYS A 449 0.44 -16.36 41.23
CA LYS A 449 1.23 -16.79 42.39
C LYS A 449 1.01 -15.90 43.61
N SER A 450 1.00 -14.59 43.40
CA SER A 450 0.80 -13.63 44.49
C SER A 450 -0.56 -13.78 45.14
N TYR A 451 -1.62 -14.00 44.35
CA TYR A 451 -2.93 -14.33 44.88
C TYR A 451 -2.92 -15.67 45.61
N ALA A 452 -2.34 -16.73 45.01
CA ALA A 452 -2.31 -18.06 45.63
C ALA A 452 -1.58 -18.06 46.98
N GLU A 453 -0.46 -17.35 47.10
CA GLU A 453 0.27 -17.17 48.36
C GLU A 453 -0.58 -16.45 49.41
N ARG A 454 -1.22 -15.32 49.05
CA ARG A 454 -2.08 -14.54 49.96
C ARG A 454 -3.34 -15.29 50.37
N ALA A 455 -3.97 -16.00 49.44
CA ALA A 455 -5.12 -16.86 49.68
C ALA A 455 -4.75 -18.02 50.62
N GLN A 456 -3.60 -18.67 50.39
CA GLN A 456 -3.09 -19.73 51.26
C GLN A 456 -2.77 -19.22 52.67
N ASN A 457 -2.17 -18.04 52.78
CA ASN A 457 -1.90 -17.39 54.08
C ASN A 457 -3.20 -17.05 54.81
N THR A 458 -4.20 -16.53 54.09
CA THR A 458 -5.54 -16.23 54.65
C THR A 458 -6.25 -17.51 55.10
N ALA A 459 -6.20 -18.58 54.31
CA ALA A 459 -6.76 -19.88 54.67
C ALA A 459 -6.11 -20.46 55.93
N GLN A 460 -4.77 -20.40 56.03
CA GLN A 460 -4.04 -20.85 57.22
C GLN A 460 -4.38 -20.00 58.45
N TRP A 461 -4.51 -18.68 58.28
CA TRP A 461 -4.92 -17.78 59.35
C TRP A 461 -6.34 -18.10 59.85
N LEU A 462 -7.31 -18.27 58.93
CA LEU A 462 -8.68 -18.68 59.27
C LEU A 462 -8.70 -20.05 59.96
N GLN A 463 -7.92 -21.02 59.48
CA GLN A 463 -7.79 -22.33 60.11
C GLN A 463 -7.19 -22.23 61.52
N GLY A 464 -6.18 -21.38 61.72
CA GLY A 464 -5.57 -21.13 63.03
C GLY A 464 -6.59 -20.58 64.02
N ILE A 465 -7.37 -19.57 63.60
CA ILE A 465 -8.46 -19.03 64.42
C ILE A 465 -9.49 -20.11 64.70
N LYS A 466 -9.91 -20.89 63.71
CA LYS A 466 -10.88 -21.99 63.87
C LYS A 466 -10.43 -23.03 64.89
N ILE A 467 -9.13 -23.36 64.93
CA ILE A 467 -8.58 -24.26 65.94
C ILE A 467 -8.62 -23.60 67.33
N SER A 468 -8.17 -22.36 67.46
CA SER A 468 -8.22 -21.63 68.73
C SER A 468 -9.64 -21.44 69.26
N VAL A 469 -10.62 -21.26 68.37
CA VAL A 469 -12.04 -21.14 68.73
C VAL A 469 -12.61 -22.46 69.22
N ASN A 470 -12.12 -23.59 68.70
CA ASN A 470 -12.55 -24.91 69.16
C ASN A 470 -11.81 -25.40 70.41
N ASP A 471 -10.69 -24.76 70.77
CA ASP A 471 -10.01 -25.03 72.03
C ASP A 471 -10.94 -24.71 73.22
N GLN A 472 -10.95 -25.60 74.21
CA GLN A 472 -11.76 -25.52 75.43
C GLN A 472 -10.87 -25.62 76.68
N SER A 473 -9.56 -25.41 76.54
CA SER A 473 -8.63 -25.40 77.66
C SER A 473 -8.67 -24.05 78.41
N GLY A 474 -8.48 -24.08 79.73
CA GLY A 474 -8.48 -22.91 80.61
C GLY A 474 -9.83 -22.59 81.26
N GLU A 475 -9.83 -21.63 82.18
CA GLU A 475 -11.04 -21.16 82.87
C GLU A 475 -11.95 -20.35 81.91
N PRO A 476 -13.29 -20.34 82.11
CA PRO A 476 -14.22 -19.64 81.22
C PRO A 476 -13.88 -18.16 80.98
N GLN A 477 -13.32 -17.44 81.97
CA GLN A 477 -12.86 -16.06 81.79
C GLN A 477 -11.65 -15.93 80.84
N GLU A 478 -10.70 -16.87 80.90
CA GLU A 478 -9.54 -16.88 80.01
C GLU A 478 -9.96 -17.22 78.57
N GLN A 479 -10.89 -18.16 78.42
CA GLN A 479 -11.49 -18.49 77.13
C GLN A 479 -12.23 -17.30 76.51
N LEU A 480 -12.98 -16.53 77.32
CA LEU A 480 -13.69 -15.33 76.86
C LEU A 480 -12.73 -14.23 76.41
N ALA A 481 -11.62 -14.02 77.14
CA ALA A 481 -10.60 -13.04 76.77
C ALA A 481 -9.93 -13.39 75.42
N ASN A 482 -9.55 -14.66 75.25
CA ASN A 482 -8.96 -15.16 74.00
C ASN A 482 -9.93 -15.03 72.81
N LEU A 483 -11.21 -15.42 72.98
CA LEU A 483 -12.22 -15.24 71.92
C LEU A 483 -12.50 -13.77 71.60
N THR A 484 -12.42 -12.87 72.59
CA THR A 484 -12.60 -11.43 72.36
C THR A 484 -11.45 -10.86 71.52
N GLU A 485 -10.21 -11.30 71.77
CA GLU A 485 -9.05 -10.95 70.95
C GLU A 485 -9.20 -11.50 69.51
N LYS A 486 -9.59 -12.78 69.37
CA LYS A 486 -9.81 -13.39 68.05
C LYS A 486 -10.98 -12.81 67.27
N SER A 487 -12.03 -12.36 67.94
CA SER A 487 -13.12 -11.59 67.32
C SER A 487 -12.59 -10.27 66.75
N ALA A 488 -11.77 -9.53 67.50
CA ALA A 488 -11.18 -8.28 67.01
C ALA A 488 -10.24 -8.51 65.82
N GLU A 489 -9.47 -9.60 65.81
CA GLU A 489 -8.64 -10.01 64.66
C GLU A 489 -9.49 -10.35 63.42
N LEU A 490 -10.63 -11.01 63.58
CA LEU A 490 -11.55 -11.33 62.47
C LEU A 490 -12.33 -10.10 61.96
N GLU A 491 -12.58 -9.10 62.80
CA GLU A 491 -13.15 -7.82 62.37
C GLU A 491 -12.16 -7.00 61.55
N THR A 492 -10.88 -6.97 61.93
CA THR A 492 -9.84 -6.26 61.17
C THR A 492 -9.49 -6.99 59.88
N ALA A 493 -9.42 -8.33 59.92
CA ALA A 493 -9.19 -9.23 58.79
C ALA A 493 -8.09 -8.77 57.82
N GLU A 494 -6.93 -8.36 58.37
CA GLU A 494 -5.81 -7.86 57.56
C GLU A 494 -5.38 -8.83 56.43
N PRO A 495 -5.21 -10.15 56.68
CA PRO A 495 -4.85 -11.09 55.61
C PRO A 495 -5.88 -11.16 54.47
N LEU A 496 -7.18 -11.07 54.81
CA LEU A 496 -8.25 -11.09 53.82
C LEU A 496 -8.27 -9.81 52.96
N LYS A 497 -8.02 -8.64 53.57
CA LYS A 497 -7.90 -7.36 52.84
C LYS A 497 -6.72 -7.34 51.88
N GLU A 498 -5.57 -7.88 52.29
CA GLU A 498 -4.41 -8.01 51.41
C GLU A 498 -4.69 -8.93 50.22
N THR A 499 -5.44 -10.02 50.45
CA THR A 499 -5.89 -10.93 49.39
C THR A 499 -6.88 -10.25 48.44
N GLU A 500 -7.82 -9.46 48.96
CA GLU A 500 -8.82 -8.72 48.20
C GLU A 500 -8.19 -7.75 47.18
N VAL A 501 -7.10 -7.07 47.56
CA VAL A 501 -6.39 -6.13 46.67
C VAL A 501 -5.90 -6.84 45.40
N VAL A 502 -5.33 -8.03 45.52
CA VAL A 502 -4.83 -8.79 44.36
C VAL A 502 -5.99 -9.41 43.58
N TYR A 503 -7.01 -9.90 44.28
CA TYR A 503 -8.19 -10.46 43.64
C TYR A 503 -8.86 -9.43 42.73
N LYS A 504 -9.05 -8.19 43.20
CA LYS A 504 -9.58 -7.08 42.38
C LYS A 504 -8.71 -6.78 41.15
N GLN A 505 -7.38 -6.90 41.26
CA GLN A 505 -6.50 -6.74 40.11
C GLN A 505 -6.67 -7.86 39.07
N LEU A 506 -6.86 -9.10 39.53
CA LEU A 506 -7.14 -10.25 38.66
C LEU A 506 -8.50 -10.10 37.97
N GLU A 507 -9.55 -9.71 38.70
CA GLU A 507 -10.90 -9.47 38.20
C GLU A 507 -10.93 -8.37 37.12
N LEU A 508 -10.32 -7.21 37.40
CA LEU A 508 -10.21 -6.11 36.43
C LEU A 508 -9.46 -6.54 35.15
N SER A 509 -8.50 -7.46 35.28
CA SER A 509 -7.72 -8.00 34.16
C SER A 509 -8.42 -9.13 33.40
N GLY A 510 -9.49 -9.71 33.97
CA GLY A 510 -10.21 -10.89 33.48
C GLY A 510 -9.40 -12.18 33.62
N LEU A 511 -8.76 -12.40 34.77
CA LEU A 511 -7.82 -13.50 35.05
C LEU A 511 -8.23 -14.36 36.27
N GLU A 512 -9.46 -14.22 36.76
CA GLU A 512 -9.97 -14.81 38.00
C GLU A 512 -10.16 -16.34 37.95
N ASP A 513 -10.63 -16.90 36.83
CA ASP A 513 -11.13 -18.29 36.79
C ASP A 513 -10.04 -19.36 36.54
N ASP A 514 -8.83 -18.98 36.13
CA ASP A 514 -7.80 -19.89 35.61
C ASP A 514 -6.49 -19.82 36.42
N ASN A 515 -6.54 -19.88 37.76
CA ASN A 515 -5.34 -19.89 38.59
C ASN A 515 -4.80 -21.32 38.81
N PRO A 516 -3.62 -21.68 38.26
CA PRO A 516 -3.07 -23.04 38.42
C PRO A 516 -2.42 -23.29 39.79
N TYR A 517 -2.31 -22.27 40.65
CA TYR A 517 -1.60 -22.35 41.94
C TYR A 517 -2.54 -22.48 43.15
N THR A 518 -3.83 -22.21 42.99
CA THR A 518 -4.83 -22.38 44.04
C THR A 518 -6.22 -22.59 43.43
N GLU A 519 -7.01 -23.47 44.05
CA GLU A 519 -8.43 -23.66 43.71
C GLU A 519 -9.34 -22.79 44.59
N THR A 520 -8.78 -22.15 45.62
CA THR A 520 -9.54 -21.38 46.61
C THR A 520 -9.96 -20.02 46.06
N SER A 521 -11.28 -19.80 46.02
CA SER A 521 -11.86 -18.52 45.63
C SER A 521 -11.82 -17.50 46.77
N TYR A 522 -11.74 -16.22 46.44
CA TYR A 522 -11.81 -15.14 47.41
C TYR A 522 -13.15 -15.17 48.16
N ASP A 523 -14.24 -15.46 47.44
CA ASP A 523 -15.58 -15.54 48.00
C ASP A 523 -15.70 -16.67 49.04
N GLU A 524 -14.98 -17.77 48.85
CA GLU A 524 -14.94 -18.89 49.81
C GLU A 524 -14.23 -18.45 51.10
N LEU A 525 -13.10 -17.75 51.00
CA LEU A 525 -12.36 -17.22 52.15
C LEU A 525 -13.16 -16.16 52.90
N ALA A 526 -13.83 -15.26 52.19
CA ALA A 526 -14.67 -14.23 52.79
C ALA A 526 -15.87 -14.86 53.51
N THR A 527 -16.52 -15.85 52.88
CA THR A 527 -17.63 -16.60 53.50
C THR A 527 -17.16 -17.39 54.72
N GLU A 528 -16.00 -18.06 54.67
CA GLU A 528 -15.46 -18.78 55.83
C GLU A 528 -15.14 -17.83 56.99
N ARG A 529 -14.59 -16.64 56.71
CA ARG A 529 -14.37 -15.59 57.71
C ARG A 529 -15.67 -15.18 58.38
N ASP A 530 -16.71 -14.89 57.60
CA ASP A 530 -18.01 -14.44 58.12
C ASP A 530 -18.69 -15.53 58.99
N GLN A 531 -18.61 -16.78 58.55
CA GLN A 531 -19.10 -17.93 59.32
C GLN A 531 -18.33 -18.11 60.63
N LEU A 532 -16.99 -17.95 60.58
CA LEU A 532 -16.13 -18.08 61.75
C LEU A 532 -16.37 -16.94 62.75
N GLN A 533 -16.54 -15.71 62.29
CA GLN A 533 -16.94 -14.56 63.10
C GLN A 533 -18.25 -14.85 63.84
N THR A 534 -19.27 -15.31 63.11
CA THR A 534 -20.55 -15.68 63.70
C THR A 534 -20.41 -16.79 64.76
N ALA A 535 -19.54 -17.77 64.54
CA ALA A 535 -19.28 -18.84 65.50
C ALA A 535 -18.55 -18.34 66.75
N VAL A 536 -17.58 -17.44 66.58
CA VAL A 536 -16.88 -16.76 67.68
C VAL A 536 -17.86 -15.96 68.53
N ASP A 537 -18.71 -15.15 67.89
CA ASP A 537 -19.68 -14.30 68.59
C ASP A 537 -20.67 -15.14 69.40
N LYS A 538 -21.19 -16.23 68.82
CA LYS A 538 -22.07 -17.16 69.55
C LYS A 538 -21.36 -17.82 70.73
N LYS A 539 -20.10 -18.24 70.56
CA LYS A 539 -19.34 -18.89 71.64
C LYS A 539 -18.97 -17.90 72.74
N LYS A 540 -18.68 -16.65 72.38
CA LYS A 540 -18.48 -15.51 73.29
C LYS A 540 -19.73 -15.28 74.13
N GLN A 541 -20.90 -15.15 73.49
CA GLN A 541 -22.19 -14.99 74.17
C GLN A 541 -22.50 -16.17 75.12
N PHE A 542 -22.21 -17.40 74.70
CA PHE A 542 -22.40 -18.59 75.53
C PHE A 542 -21.51 -18.56 76.79
N LEU A 543 -20.22 -18.24 76.64
CA LEU A 543 -19.28 -18.15 77.78
C LEU A 543 -19.61 -16.96 78.69
N GLU A 544 -20.01 -15.81 78.15
CA GLU A 544 -20.51 -14.68 78.94
C GLU A 544 -21.71 -15.10 79.80
N SER A 545 -22.63 -15.88 79.21
CA SER A 545 -23.79 -16.43 79.91
C SER A 545 -23.41 -17.45 80.98
N GLN A 546 -22.40 -18.30 80.72
CA GLN A 546 -21.90 -19.28 81.67
C GLN A 546 -21.13 -18.63 82.84
N ILE A 547 -20.33 -17.60 82.58
CA ILE A 547 -19.64 -16.81 83.62
C ILE A 547 -20.66 -16.06 84.47
N ALA A 548 -21.69 -15.48 83.85
CA ALA A 548 -22.79 -14.85 84.57
C ALA A 548 -23.51 -15.86 85.47
N ALA A 549 -23.74 -17.09 85.01
CA ALA A 549 -24.35 -18.17 85.81
C ALA A 549 -23.43 -18.67 86.95
N ALA A 550 -22.12 -18.79 86.73
CA ALA A 550 -21.16 -19.24 87.73
C ALA A 550 -20.88 -18.21 88.84
N ASN A 551 -20.98 -16.91 88.52
CA ASN A 551 -20.91 -15.82 89.51
C ASN A 551 -22.24 -15.58 90.24
N ASN A 552 -23.31 -16.30 89.87
CA ASN A 552 -24.64 -16.08 90.42
C ASN A 552 -24.89 -16.88 91.71
N LYS A 553 -24.71 -16.24 92.87
CA LYS A 553 -25.01 -16.82 94.19
C LYS A 553 -26.50 -16.98 94.51
N GLN A 554 -27.42 -16.75 93.56
CA GLN A 554 -28.85 -16.53 93.86
C GLN A 554 -29.87 -17.30 92.99
N GLY A 555 -29.47 -18.37 92.29
CA GLY A 555 -30.42 -19.42 91.86
C GLY A 555 -31.44 -19.10 90.76
N LEU A 556 -31.22 -18.08 89.91
CA LEU A 556 -32.09 -17.74 88.77
C LEU A 556 -31.63 -18.40 87.45
N THR A 557 -32.56 -18.77 86.55
CA THR A 557 -32.23 -19.37 85.25
C THR A 557 -31.76 -18.33 84.22
N PRO A 558 -30.89 -18.69 83.26
CA PRO A 558 -30.36 -17.76 82.24
C PRO A 558 -31.45 -17.07 81.40
N GLU A 559 -32.56 -17.76 81.12
CA GLU A 559 -33.68 -17.23 80.34
C GLU A 559 -34.44 -16.14 81.11
N GLN A 560 -34.65 -16.31 82.42
CA GLN A 560 -35.29 -15.31 83.28
C GLN A 560 -34.42 -14.05 83.39
N ILE A 561 -33.10 -14.22 83.47
CA ILE A 561 -32.17 -13.08 83.47
C ILE A 561 -32.20 -12.36 82.12
N ASN A 562 -32.34 -13.07 81.01
CA ASN A 562 -32.44 -12.45 79.68
C ASN A 562 -33.75 -11.67 79.49
N GLU A 563 -34.89 -12.21 79.93
CA GLU A 563 -36.17 -11.48 79.94
C GLU A 563 -36.12 -10.23 80.82
N LEU A 564 -35.50 -10.32 82.00
CA LEU A 564 -35.30 -9.17 82.89
C LEU A 564 -34.32 -8.14 82.31
N LYS A 565 -33.31 -8.57 81.55
CA LYS A 565 -32.42 -7.66 80.79
C LYS A 565 -33.15 -6.94 79.67
N GLU A 566 -33.99 -7.65 78.91
CA GLU A 566 -34.79 -7.03 77.84
C GLU A 566 -35.81 -6.05 78.43
N ALA A 567 -36.45 -6.39 79.55
CA ALA A 567 -37.33 -5.50 80.28
C ALA A 567 -36.57 -4.27 80.82
N PHE A 568 -35.39 -4.45 81.45
CA PHE A 568 -34.56 -3.35 81.93
C PHE A 568 -34.16 -2.39 80.79
N LYS A 569 -33.75 -2.93 79.65
CA LYS A 569 -33.39 -2.15 78.45
C LYS A 569 -34.60 -1.46 77.81
N HIS A 570 -35.80 -2.02 77.96
CA HIS A 570 -37.03 -1.38 77.48
C HIS A 570 -37.36 -0.10 78.27
N PHE A 571 -37.03 -0.08 79.57
CA PHE A 571 -37.32 1.05 80.45
C PHE A 571 -36.17 2.05 80.60
N ASP A 572 -34.92 1.64 80.36
CA ASP A 572 -33.75 2.53 80.25
C ASP A 572 -33.78 3.27 78.89
N LYS A 573 -34.55 4.35 78.84
CA LYS A 573 -34.65 5.21 77.65
C LYS A 573 -33.40 6.06 77.46
N SER A 574 -32.64 6.30 78.53
CA SER A 574 -31.34 6.96 78.47
C SER A 574 -30.26 6.12 77.80
N GLY A 575 -30.39 4.78 77.82
CA GLY A 575 -29.39 3.84 77.30
C GLY A 575 -28.06 3.89 78.07
N ASP A 576 -28.07 4.37 79.32
CA ASP A 576 -26.87 4.53 80.14
C ASP A 576 -26.62 3.32 81.07
N ASN A 577 -27.37 2.23 80.85
CA ASN A 577 -27.38 1.00 81.62
C ASN A 577 -27.77 1.20 83.11
N HIS A 578 -28.48 2.28 83.42
CA HIS A 578 -29.00 2.58 84.75
C HIS A 578 -30.44 3.09 84.67
N LEU A 579 -31.31 2.66 85.58
CA LEU A 579 -32.66 3.20 85.66
C LEU A 579 -32.68 4.41 86.61
N ASP A 580 -33.10 5.54 86.06
CA ASP A 580 -33.36 6.72 86.87
C ASP A 580 -34.66 6.58 87.69
N LYS A 581 -34.94 7.59 88.52
CA LYS A 581 -36.08 7.57 89.44
C LYS A 581 -37.44 7.52 88.73
N LEU A 582 -37.54 8.07 87.52
CA LEU A 582 -38.75 8.09 86.70
C LEU A 582 -38.90 6.79 85.90
N GLU A 583 -37.81 6.26 85.37
CA GLU A 583 -37.77 5.00 84.62
C GLU A 583 -38.07 3.79 85.51
N PHE A 584 -37.46 3.74 86.69
CA PHE A 584 -37.76 2.69 87.68
C PHE A 584 -39.21 2.77 88.18
N ARG A 585 -39.74 3.99 88.35
CA ARG A 585 -41.16 4.18 88.70
C ARG A 585 -42.09 3.66 87.62
N SER A 586 -41.77 3.94 86.37
CA SER A 586 -42.54 3.50 85.20
C SER A 586 -42.51 1.98 85.06
N CYS A 587 -41.36 1.36 85.35
CA CYS A 587 -41.20 -0.09 85.38
C CYS A 587 -42.12 -0.74 86.44
N LEU A 588 -42.07 -0.27 87.70
CA LEU A 588 -42.93 -0.79 88.79
C LEU A 588 -44.43 -0.58 88.51
N GLN A 589 -44.81 0.57 87.92
CA GLN A 589 -46.19 0.82 87.48
C GLN A 589 -46.65 -0.15 86.39
N THR A 590 -45.77 -0.49 85.45
CA THR A 590 -46.07 -1.45 84.38
C THR A 590 -46.20 -2.87 84.91
N LEU A 591 -45.45 -3.20 85.97
CA LEU A 591 -45.57 -4.46 86.73
C LEU A 591 -46.77 -4.46 87.71
N GLY A 592 -47.63 -3.43 87.67
CA GLY A 592 -48.85 -3.36 88.48
C GLY A 592 -48.67 -2.90 89.92
N GLN A 593 -47.46 -2.51 90.32
CA GLN A 593 -47.18 -2.03 91.67
C GLN A 593 -47.16 -0.49 91.71
N THR A 594 -48.12 0.10 92.43
CA THR A 594 -48.20 1.56 92.63
C THR A 594 -47.95 1.92 94.08
N TYR A 595 -46.97 2.79 94.31
CA TYR A 595 -46.61 3.26 95.65
C TYR A 595 -46.88 4.76 95.78
N PRO A 596 -47.35 5.24 96.95
CA PRO A 596 -47.35 6.66 97.29
C PRO A 596 -45.93 7.24 97.25
N ASP A 597 -45.78 8.54 96.96
CA ASP A 597 -44.47 9.17 96.72
C ASP A 597 -43.44 8.94 97.83
N ASP A 598 -43.87 9.02 99.09
CA ASP A 598 -42.97 8.83 100.23
C ASP A 598 -42.48 7.38 100.36
N ALA A 599 -43.35 6.40 100.10
CA ALA A 599 -43.00 4.98 100.11
C ALA A 599 -42.13 4.60 98.91
N PHE A 600 -42.40 5.18 97.74
CA PHE A 600 -41.58 4.98 96.55
C PHE A 600 -40.17 5.54 96.73
N ASN A 601 -40.02 6.73 97.32
CA ASN A 601 -38.72 7.33 97.57
C ASN A 601 -37.86 6.48 98.52
N HIS A 602 -38.48 5.88 99.54
CA HIS A 602 -37.81 4.95 100.44
C HIS A 602 -37.42 3.64 99.74
N LEU A 603 -38.32 3.08 98.92
CA LEU A 603 -38.04 1.88 98.12
C LEU A 603 -36.89 2.12 97.15
N TYR A 604 -36.94 3.23 96.39
CA TYR A 604 -35.89 3.63 95.46
C TYR A 604 -34.54 3.76 96.16
N GLY A 605 -34.49 4.43 97.32
CA GLY A 605 -33.26 4.58 98.10
C GLY A 605 -32.71 3.26 98.66
N THR A 606 -33.59 2.32 98.99
CA THR A 606 -33.21 0.99 99.48
C THR A 606 -32.64 0.13 98.36
N VAL A 607 -33.30 0.14 97.20
CA VAL A 607 -32.89 -0.65 96.03
C VAL A 607 -31.62 -0.07 95.39
N ALA A 608 -31.46 1.26 95.35
CA ALA A 608 -30.27 1.90 94.79
C ALA A 608 -29.01 1.77 95.67
N GLY A 609 -29.11 1.22 96.88
CA GLY A 609 -27.94 0.91 97.73
C GLY A 609 -27.07 2.12 98.09
N GLY A 610 -27.63 3.35 98.06
CA GLY A 610 -26.91 4.61 98.27
C GLY A 610 -26.38 5.29 97.01
N GLY A 611 -26.63 4.75 95.81
CA GLY A 611 -26.37 5.42 94.53
C GLY A 611 -27.54 6.29 94.04
N ASP A 612 -27.25 7.24 93.14
CA ASP A 612 -28.27 8.11 92.51
C ASP A 612 -29.06 7.43 91.38
N LYS A 613 -28.67 6.23 90.95
CA LYS A 613 -29.34 5.43 89.91
C LYS A 613 -29.28 3.93 90.22
N ILE A 614 -30.25 3.17 89.70
CA ILE A 614 -30.35 1.71 89.92
C ILE A 614 -29.70 0.97 88.74
N GLY A 615 -28.58 0.31 88.99
CA GLY A 615 -27.96 -0.59 88.00
C GLY A 615 -28.68 -1.93 87.88
N PHE A 616 -28.41 -2.69 86.81
CA PHE A 616 -29.08 -3.97 86.52
C PHE A 616 -28.99 -4.97 87.68
N ASP A 617 -27.85 -5.09 88.36
CA ASP A 617 -27.67 -6.03 89.48
C ASP A 617 -28.57 -5.69 90.68
N HIS A 618 -28.82 -4.40 90.94
CA HIS A 618 -29.70 -3.94 92.02
C HIS A 618 -31.18 -4.11 91.66
N PHE A 619 -31.53 -3.86 90.39
CA PHE A 619 -32.85 -4.12 89.84
C PHE A 619 -33.19 -5.62 89.91
N LEU A 620 -32.25 -6.48 89.54
CA LEU A 620 -32.39 -7.93 89.58
C LEU A 620 -32.60 -8.44 91.00
N ALA A 621 -31.82 -7.94 91.97
CA ALA A 621 -31.97 -8.32 93.38
C ALA A 621 -33.34 -7.92 93.96
N HIS A 622 -33.89 -6.77 93.55
CA HIS A 622 -35.22 -6.34 93.98
C HIS A 622 -36.35 -7.16 93.34
N MET A 623 -36.29 -7.40 92.03
CA MET A 623 -37.27 -8.24 91.33
C MET A 623 -37.24 -9.68 91.84
N ALA A 624 -36.06 -10.21 92.15
CA ALA A 624 -35.92 -11.53 92.77
C ALA A 624 -36.60 -11.63 94.15
N SER A 625 -36.56 -10.56 94.97
CA SER A 625 -37.25 -10.54 96.27
C SER A 625 -38.77 -10.31 96.17
N VAL A 626 -39.27 -9.89 95.01
CA VAL A 626 -40.70 -9.66 94.74
C VAL A 626 -41.36 -10.90 94.14
N MET A 627 -40.57 -11.84 93.61
CA MET A 627 -41.02 -13.10 93.00
C MET A 627 -40.97 -14.31 93.95
N GLU A 628 -40.70 -14.10 95.24
CA GLU A 628 -40.63 -15.14 96.28
C GLU A 628 -42.03 -15.56 96.81
N ASP A 629 -43.01 -15.76 95.93
CA ASP A 629 -44.26 -16.48 96.23
C ASP A 629 -44.37 -17.64 95.24
N THR A 630 -43.75 -18.77 95.59
CA THR A 630 -43.97 -20.06 94.92
C THR A 630 -44.49 -21.06 95.94
N ASP A 631 -45.73 -21.52 95.74
CA ASP A 631 -46.45 -22.48 96.56
C ASP A 631 -45.64 -23.78 96.77
N ASP A 632 -45.46 -24.17 98.03
CA ASP A 632 -44.88 -25.47 98.35
C ASP A 632 -45.94 -26.60 98.22
N ALA A 633 -45.46 -27.83 98.04
CA ALA A 633 -46.32 -29.02 97.89
C ALA A 633 -47.28 -29.22 99.08
N ALA A 634 -46.94 -28.70 100.27
CA ALA A 634 -47.79 -28.81 101.46
C ALA A 634 -48.95 -27.81 101.42
N GLN A 635 -48.76 -26.61 100.88
CA GLN A 635 -49.79 -25.58 100.70
C GLN A 635 -50.84 -25.98 99.64
N ILE A 636 -50.41 -26.56 98.52
CA ILE A 636 -51.32 -27.08 97.49
C ILE A 636 -52.12 -28.28 98.02
N LYS A 637 -51.48 -29.20 98.76
CA LYS A 637 -52.19 -30.30 99.45
C LYS A 637 -53.20 -29.80 100.47
N GLN A 638 -52.85 -28.76 101.21
CA GLN A 638 -53.75 -28.16 102.19
C GLN A 638 -54.94 -27.49 101.49
N SER A 639 -54.75 -26.88 100.33
CA SER A 639 -55.82 -26.30 99.53
C SER A 639 -56.77 -27.37 98.98
N PHE A 640 -56.26 -28.51 98.52
CA PHE A 640 -57.09 -29.65 98.14
C PHE A 640 -57.82 -30.29 99.33
N ARG A 641 -57.21 -30.32 100.53
CA ARG A 641 -57.90 -30.74 101.76
C ARG A 641 -59.06 -29.83 102.13
N ILE A 642 -58.92 -28.52 101.93
CA ILE A 642 -60.00 -27.57 102.18
C ILE A 642 -61.16 -27.81 101.20
N LEU A 643 -60.84 -28.03 99.92
CA LEU A 643 -61.85 -28.31 98.88
C LEU A 643 -62.55 -29.66 99.12
N SER A 644 -61.84 -30.69 99.59
CA SER A 644 -62.42 -32.00 99.94
C SER A 644 -63.09 -32.05 101.32
N ASN A 645 -63.18 -30.91 102.02
CA ASN A 645 -63.74 -30.80 103.37
C ASN A 645 -63.03 -31.75 104.38
N GLU A 646 -61.69 -31.70 104.39
CA GLU A 646 -60.75 -32.48 105.21
C GLU A 646 -60.76 -34.00 104.93
N GLN A 647 -61.28 -34.43 103.77
CA GLN A 647 -61.22 -35.82 103.34
C GLN A 647 -59.91 -36.13 102.59
N PRO A 648 -59.36 -37.35 102.72
CA PRO A 648 -58.12 -37.73 102.05
C PRO A 648 -58.27 -37.89 100.52
N LEU A 649 -59.51 -37.97 100.02
CA LEU A 649 -59.83 -38.08 98.59
C LEU A 649 -60.82 -36.96 98.24
N ILE A 650 -60.68 -36.38 97.04
CA ILE A 650 -61.55 -35.31 96.55
C ILE A 650 -62.50 -35.83 95.47
N ARG A 651 -63.76 -35.39 95.45
CA ARG A 651 -64.73 -35.76 94.39
C ARG A 651 -64.74 -34.71 93.31
N LYS A 652 -65.19 -35.08 92.09
CA LYS A 652 -65.31 -34.11 90.99
C LYS A 652 -66.26 -32.96 91.31
N SER A 653 -67.31 -33.21 92.10
CA SER A 653 -68.23 -32.17 92.58
C SER A 653 -67.57 -31.12 93.47
N ASP A 654 -66.52 -31.51 94.21
CA ASP A 654 -65.87 -30.67 95.22
C ASP A 654 -64.85 -29.70 94.58
N LEU A 655 -64.48 -29.94 93.31
CA LEU A 655 -63.61 -29.09 92.49
C LEU A 655 -64.37 -27.98 91.76
N PHE A 656 -65.71 -28.06 91.68
CA PHE A 656 -66.55 -27.02 91.08
C PHE A 656 -66.77 -25.86 92.07
N VAL A 657 -65.69 -25.17 92.42
CA VAL A 657 -65.73 -23.96 93.25
C VAL A 657 -65.25 -22.79 92.41
N THR A 658 -66.03 -21.71 92.36
CA THR A 658 -65.67 -20.50 91.60
C THR A 658 -64.38 -19.91 92.19
N PRO A 659 -63.32 -19.65 91.40
CA PRO A 659 -63.32 -19.37 89.96
C PRO A 659 -62.92 -20.53 89.03
N MET A 660 -62.90 -21.79 89.46
CA MET A 660 -62.46 -22.91 88.61
C MET A 660 -63.40 -23.13 87.41
N GLU A 661 -62.81 -23.19 86.21
CA GLU A 661 -63.54 -23.46 84.97
C GLU A 661 -63.74 -24.96 84.76
N GLU A 662 -64.81 -25.34 84.04
CA GLU A 662 -65.17 -26.75 83.82
C GLU A 662 -64.06 -27.55 83.09
N THR A 663 -63.24 -26.86 82.28
CA THR A 663 -62.06 -27.44 81.62
C THR A 663 -60.99 -27.89 82.61
N ASP A 664 -60.74 -27.11 83.66
CA ASP A 664 -59.69 -27.37 84.64
C ASP A 664 -60.11 -28.51 85.58
N VAL A 665 -61.38 -28.54 85.97
CA VAL A 665 -61.96 -29.63 86.77
C VAL A 665 -61.91 -30.95 86.02
N ASN A 666 -62.21 -30.94 84.71
CA ASN A 666 -62.10 -32.12 83.86
C ASN A 666 -60.65 -32.58 83.70
N PHE A 667 -59.72 -31.65 83.50
CA PHE A 667 -58.30 -31.94 83.40
C PHE A 667 -57.74 -32.62 84.65
N LEU A 668 -58.08 -32.10 85.84
CA LEU A 668 -57.66 -32.69 87.11
C LEU A 668 -58.28 -34.07 87.33
N ALA A 669 -59.57 -34.25 87.01
CA ALA A 669 -60.24 -35.55 87.15
C ALA A 669 -59.68 -36.65 86.22
N GLU A 670 -59.14 -36.29 85.05
CA GLU A 670 -58.48 -37.26 84.15
C GLU A 670 -57.06 -37.64 84.57
N ARG A 671 -56.37 -36.77 85.33
CA ARG A 671 -54.95 -36.92 85.67
C ARG A 671 -54.67 -37.32 87.11
N MET A 672 -55.62 -37.12 88.02
CA MET A 672 -55.49 -37.59 89.40
C MET A 672 -55.78 -39.10 89.50
N PRO A 673 -54.95 -39.86 90.22
CA PRO A 673 -55.19 -41.28 90.43
C PRO A 673 -56.42 -41.51 91.34
N GLY A 674 -57.31 -42.41 90.95
CA GLY A 674 -58.53 -42.74 91.71
C GLY A 674 -59.55 -43.60 90.95
N GLU A 675 -60.51 -44.19 91.65
CA GLU A 675 -61.62 -44.98 91.07
C GLU A 675 -62.99 -44.47 91.58
N ALA A 676 -64.02 -44.55 90.73
CA ALA A 676 -65.42 -44.25 91.08
C ALA A 676 -65.69 -42.83 91.65
N ASP A 677 -65.18 -41.79 90.99
CA ASP A 677 -65.42 -40.36 91.30
C ASP A 677 -64.81 -39.86 92.62
N GLN A 678 -63.73 -40.52 93.07
CA GLN A 678 -62.89 -40.10 94.20
C GLN A 678 -61.42 -40.12 93.76
N PHE A 679 -60.73 -39.00 93.94
CA PHE A 679 -59.38 -38.75 93.42
C PHE A 679 -58.38 -38.46 94.54
N ASP A 680 -57.20 -39.05 94.45
CA ASP A 680 -56.11 -38.86 95.40
C ASP A 680 -55.22 -37.69 94.97
N PHE A 681 -55.54 -36.51 95.49
CA PHE A 681 -54.76 -35.31 95.26
C PHE A 681 -53.40 -35.33 95.97
N ALA A 682 -53.21 -36.14 97.03
CA ALA A 682 -51.94 -36.20 97.76
C ALA A 682 -50.87 -36.93 96.95
N THR A 683 -51.22 -38.06 96.35
CA THR A 683 -50.34 -38.79 95.43
C THR A 683 -50.09 -37.99 94.14
N TYR A 684 -51.13 -37.30 93.63
CA TYR A 684 -50.98 -36.42 92.46
C TYR A 684 -50.05 -35.24 92.71
N THR A 685 -50.17 -34.56 93.85
CA THR A 685 -49.30 -33.44 94.20
C THR A 685 -47.87 -33.92 94.46
N ASP A 686 -47.66 -35.03 95.19
CA ASP A 686 -46.30 -35.57 95.37
C ASP A 686 -45.63 -35.93 94.05
N ASP A 687 -46.32 -36.55 93.09
CA ASP A 687 -45.75 -36.88 91.76
C ASP A 687 -45.35 -35.64 90.94
N LYS A 688 -45.99 -34.49 91.19
CA LYS A 688 -45.72 -33.24 90.45
C LYS A 688 -44.71 -32.32 91.14
N PHE A 689 -44.42 -32.56 92.42
CA PHE A 689 -43.43 -31.81 93.20
C PHE A 689 -42.20 -32.65 93.62
N ALA A 690 -42.09 -33.91 93.18
CA ALA A 690 -40.97 -34.82 93.44
C ALA A 690 -39.80 -34.73 92.44
#